data_AF-L0GWZ3-F1
#
_entry.id   AF-L0GWZ3-F1
#
_cell.length_a   1.000
_cell.length_b   1.000
_cell.length_c   1.000
_cell.angle_alpha   90.00
_cell.angle_beta   90.00
_cell.angle_gamma   90.00
#
_symmetry.space_group_name_H-M   'P 1'
#
loop_
_entity.id
_entity.type
_entity.pdbx_description
1 polymer ?
#
loop_
_entity_poly.entity_id
_entity_poly.type
_entity_poly.pdbx_seq_one_letter_code
_entity_poly.pdbx_strand_id
1 'polypeptide(L)'
;MADFRAIRGTNGVTFTTSRFGVQARLGGARYAEPKPAADIPGPIRAMRLADGTWFGASTFYGTTAIASWSSELTASGPVFGEVRYRYEYDGGNRLELALRLFAESDRLQVDTDVRHDRRSEGLRVFLSRGLPALTLHVQKLWWSRRNIYADGLRIGDWAALPVADAEPGPLIKVSPWGSWWDDRIAPVVRLGIGDGARELHIARRDPAAWVQPAGPAKHKNLGVAKSRTGEIYIDLNLAAGIAGGARRFDLVDSEPTEAVGWRHRRDRRGRRVGSQIIPYREPLDKVKEYVLDWPRKTPRPGLFMSASEVAASRASPIDDSLLRRLKAQAKQPTGAVPGEGDRAALALWLLTGDREIARETRLVERLAHHLALLGDFDKMRSTVQVAALYDAVIDSDLITPTQRRVLRAQMAYLAYQVAHPATWSNARGWNSGNQNMTVSYALEAPGVLAAALFDHPLAQKWMQSTEEIMESMLDRLGPKGEWPESTGYANLAIGELLTFGILAARTELSDYVDDPRLKRAVTFLMKIRQPPDPRVGGMRDHIRFGRSPGKTRSLDAAMARAVRESDPRLSRQMQWTWLDNLTPESRTLEIDMGGFEYLYLDPSLPVEVPDWGTEVFPHMGIIFRNGLGTDQEHFAALLSGDQPGIYPSQTGGLVSLFAYGRPVAGSFLGGYGDQAEFLINRVSLARDPRAFSPGKTPFYFRGAPYSGSWFDPDRPRAVFEAQEGDGSTNAFSSLPRQDYGMVDVLLKYPHTFRKKKMSPPADLPWPEPLAGEGEPPIWWRRQTLFLKDDEPAGVNYLVMRDSVSGGQPTMWTFWTASEMVGTPAATADRDEMLEAAPGNAITAPRPLEGNRFTALGSWGVDLEYFVAEPTNTPRHTLRWGKHWEVSRPWGTSQYQDLLHLQLEGDGAYYVALFPRKPGTPAPEFETLDGNRIIRVSGTFGTDYAFLSTRRAKAEAKGICFDGTAASIQDRAGEPALTLSAAGNIGYGDYALAAPGAATLRVKHDAFELQLPSAHARSLLILEAPGALRLPESPSGTDLIRLSSNSWLVTVPQNVTKLTISQHPSNPLTKTSATGAVPALPACTCCTNLVPTLHRTDHRRR
;
A
#
# COMPACT_ATOMS: atom_id res chain seq x y z
N MET A 1 45.14 32.48 8.58
CA MET A 1 45.95 32.45 7.34
C MET A 1 45.55 31.19 6.59
N ALA A 2 45.25 31.26 5.30
CA ALA A 2 44.92 30.07 4.51
C ALA A 2 46.10 29.08 4.57
N ASP A 3 45.82 27.83 4.98
CA ASP A 3 46.82 26.77 5.18
C ASP A 3 47.17 25.99 3.88
N PHE A 4 46.55 26.38 2.76
CA PHE A 4 46.75 25.76 1.46
C PHE A 4 48.14 26.05 0.89
N ARG A 5 48.80 25.01 0.39
CA ARG A 5 50.09 25.10 -0.30
C ARG A 5 50.06 24.28 -1.59
N ALA A 6 50.56 24.89 -2.67
CA ALA A 6 50.78 24.24 -3.96
C ALA A 6 52.27 24.27 -4.31
N ILE A 7 52.89 23.10 -4.46
CA ILE A 7 54.31 22.95 -4.81
C ILE A 7 54.38 22.25 -6.17
N ARG A 8 54.79 23.00 -7.21
CA ARG A 8 54.96 22.48 -8.56
C ARG A 8 56.37 21.89 -8.72
N GLY A 9 56.44 20.64 -9.17
CA GLY A 9 57.69 19.98 -9.60
C GLY A 9 57.71 19.74 -11.12
N THR A 10 58.77 19.11 -11.61
CA THR A 10 59.01 18.92 -13.06
C THR A 10 57.88 18.14 -13.76
N ASN A 11 57.35 17.08 -13.13
CA ASN A 11 56.34 16.18 -13.71
C ASN A 11 55.07 16.03 -12.84
N GLY A 12 54.80 17.01 -11.97
CA GLY A 12 53.68 16.93 -11.01
C GLY A 12 53.51 18.18 -10.16
N VAL A 13 52.43 18.22 -9.39
CA VAL A 13 52.13 19.25 -8.40
C VAL A 13 51.64 18.60 -7.11
N THR A 14 52.05 19.15 -5.97
CA THR A 14 51.60 18.72 -4.66
C THR A 14 50.68 19.79 -4.08
N PHE A 15 49.44 19.43 -3.77
CA PHE A 15 48.50 20.26 -3.02
C PHE A 15 48.42 19.73 -1.59
N THR A 16 48.55 20.61 -0.59
CA THR A 16 48.41 20.23 0.83
C THR A 16 47.70 21.31 1.62
N THR A 17 46.92 20.87 2.61
CA THR A 17 46.43 21.65 3.75
C THR A 17 46.98 21.04 5.04
N SER A 18 46.60 21.60 6.19
CA SER A 18 46.83 20.96 7.49
C SER A 18 46.07 19.64 7.66
N ARG A 19 45.00 19.41 6.88
CA ARG A 19 44.07 18.29 7.06
C ARG A 19 44.11 17.23 5.94
N PHE A 20 44.57 17.56 4.75
CA PHE A 20 44.64 16.62 3.61
C PHE A 20 45.71 17.02 2.58
N GLY A 21 46.07 16.13 1.66
CA GLY A 21 46.90 16.47 0.52
C GLY A 21 46.85 15.48 -0.64
N VAL A 22 47.35 15.89 -1.81
CA VAL A 22 47.45 15.07 -3.01
C VAL A 22 48.68 15.44 -3.84
N GLN A 23 49.37 14.42 -4.36
CA GLN A 23 50.38 14.53 -5.40
C GLN A 23 49.76 14.16 -6.74
N ALA A 24 49.58 15.15 -7.60
CA ALA A 24 48.97 15.05 -8.90
C ALA A 24 50.03 15.08 -10.02
N ARG A 25 49.88 14.28 -11.06
CA ARG A 25 50.81 14.23 -12.20
C ARG A 25 50.55 15.35 -13.20
N LEU A 26 51.60 16.00 -13.69
CA LEU A 26 51.55 16.98 -14.77
C LEU A 26 52.25 16.45 -16.01
N GLY A 27 51.70 16.74 -17.20
CA GLY A 27 52.28 16.37 -18.49
C GLY A 27 51.23 15.90 -19.50
N GLY A 28 51.69 15.27 -20.58
CA GLY A 28 50.82 14.66 -21.57
C GLY A 28 51.63 13.91 -22.63
N ALA A 29 50.97 13.02 -23.34
CA ALA A 29 51.53 12.30 -24.46
C ALA A 29 50.45 11.97 -25.49
N ARG A 30 50.79 12.09 -26.77
CA ARG A 30 50.02 11.53 -27.89
C ARG A 30 50.87 10.44 -28.53
N TYR A 31 50.30 9.26 -28.66
CA TYR A 31 51.02 8.11 -29.18
C TYR A 31 50.68 7.90 -30.66
N ALA A 32 51.70 7.59 -31.47
CA ALA A 32 51.52 7.27 -32.89
C ALA A 32 50.69 5.98 -33.05
N GLU A 33 50.95 4.99 -32.18
CA GLU A 33 50.10 3.81 -31.98
C GLU A 33 49.56 3.84 -30.54
N PRO A 34 48.25 3.64 -30.33
CA PRO A 34 47.64 3.58 -28.99
C PRO A 34 48.34 2.57 -28.08
N LYS A 35 48.62 2.95 -26.83
CA LYS A 35 49.32 2.09 -25.87
C LYS A 35 48.36 1.34 -24.94
N PRO A 36 48.71 0.13 -24.47
CA PRO A 36 47.94 -0.56 -23.45
C PRO A 36 47.65 0.34 -22.24
N ALA A 37 46.42 0.34 -21.74
CA ALA A 37 46.02 1.26 -20.66
C ALA A 37 46.90 1.10 -19.41
N ALA A 38 47.32 -0.13 -19.08
CA ALA A 38 48.20 -0.42 -17.93
C ALA A 38 49.57 0.29 -18.00
N ASP A 39 50.04 0.66 -19.20
CA ASP A 39 51.31 1.36 -19.41
C ASP A 39 51.18 2.88 -19.31
N ILE A 40 49.95 3.39 -19.21
CA ILE A 40 49.65 4.81 -19.11
C ILE A 40 49.67 5.26 -17.64
N PRO A 41 50.38 6.36 -17.32
CA PRO A 41 50.48 6.81 -15.96
C PRO A 41 49.12 7.30 -15.40
N GLY A 42 48.81 6.84 -14.18
CA GLY A 42 47.68 7.36 -13.41
C GLY A 42 47.88 8.83 -12.96
N PRO A 43 46.79 9.58 -12.77
CA PRO A 43 46.79 11.00 -12.39
C PRO A 43 47.23 11.24 -10.93
N ILE A 44 46.83 10.37 -10.00
CA ILE A 44 47.18 10.44 -8.58
C ILE A 44 48.42 9.59 -8.31
N ARG A 45 49.48 10.21 -7.77
CA ARG A 45 50.69 9.52 -7.31
C ARG A 45 50.58 9.06 -5.87
N ALA A 46 50.10 9.93 -4.99
CA ALA A 46 49.83 9.67 -3.58
C ALA A 46 48.87 10.73 -3.04
N MET A 47 48.24 10.45 -1.90
CA MET A 47 47.38 11.32 -1.10
C MET A 47 47.95 11.41 0.31
N ARG A 48 47.62 12.44 1.09
CA ARG A 48 48.16 12.67 2.42
C ARG A 48 47.05 12.87 3.45
N LEU A 49 47.12 12.15 4.57
CA LEU A 49 46.25 12.36 5.74
C LEU A 49 46.75 13.55 6.60
N ALA A 50 45.93 14.08 7.50
CA ALA A 50 46.30 15.19 8.38
C ALA A 50 47.52 14.88 9.27
N ASP A 51 47.64 13.63 9.75
CA ASP A 51 48.81 13.15 10.50
C ASP A 51 50.11 13.13 9.68
N GLY A 52 50.01 13.34 8.37
CA GLY A 52 51.13 13.43 7.44
C GLY A 52 51.45 12.16 6.67
N THR A 53 50.74 11.06 6.94
CA THR A 53 50.91 9.79 6.24
C THR A 53 50.55 9.93 4.76
N TRP A 54 51.48 9.58 3.88
CA TRP A 54 51.25 9.48 2.44
C TRP A 54 50.76 8.09 2.05
N PHE A 55 49.70 8.01 1.26
CA PHE A 55 49.02 6.78 0.91
C PHE A 55 48.42 6.79 -0.49
N GLY A 56 47.99 5.63 -0.96
CA GLY A 56 47.28 5.46 -2.22
C GLY A 56 48.15 5.65 -3.46
N ALA A 57 47.53 5.44 -4.61
CA ALA A 57 48.09 5.65 -5.95
C ALA A 57 46.95 5.47 -6.96
N SER A 58 47.21 5.68 -8.25
CA SER A 58 46.24 5.35 -9.31
C SER A 58 46.89 4.66 -10.50
N THR A 59 46.13 3.77 -11.14
CA THR A 59 46.54 3.03 -12.36
C THR A 59 45.34 2.79 -13.25
N PHE A 60 45.56 2.65 -14.55
CA PHE A 60 44.51 2.19 -15.46
C PHE A 60 44.39 0.67 -15.47
N TYR A 61 43.19 0.18 -15.80
CA TYR A 61 42.91 -1.23 -16.05
C TYR A 61 42.06 -1.38 -17.32
N GLY A 62 42.03 -2.60 -17.88
CA GLY A 62 41.27 -2.95 -19.06
C GLY A 62 42.13 -3.14 -20.30
N THR A 63 41.50 -3.64 -21.36
CA THR A 63 42.18 -4.04 -22.62
C THR A 63 42.20 -2.94 -23.67
N THR A 64 41.35 -1.92 -23.56
CA THR A 64 41.29 -0.83 -24.55
C THR A 64 42.50 0.09 -24.40
N ALA A 65 43.25 0.25 -25.48
CA ALA A 65 44.41 1.13 -25.53
C ALA A 65 44.03 2.61 -25.43
N ILE A 66 44.98 3.43 -24.99
CA ILE A 66 44.85 4.90 -24.87
C ILE A 66 45.70 5.55 -25.94
N ALA A 67 45.06 6.36 -26.77
CA ALA A 67 45.69 7.08 -27.88
C ALA A 67 46.41 8.35 -27.39
N SER A 68 45.87 9.02 -26.37
CA SER A 68 46.53 10.19 -25.78
C SER A 68 46.04 10.50 -24.37
N TRP A 69 46.86 11.23 -23.62
CA TRP A 69 46.46 11.86 -22.38
C TRP A 69 47.13 13.23 -22.20
N SER A 70 46.50 14.09 -21.41
CA SER A 70 47.05 15.40 -21.04
C SER A 70 46.55 15.81 -19.66
N SER A 71 47.31 16.69 -19.01
CA SER A 71 46.88 17.36 -17.79
C SER A 71 47.27 18.83 -17.73
N GLU A 72 46.46 19.61 -17.04
CA GLU A 72 46.55 21.06 -16.94
C GLU A 72 46.35 21.50 -15.49
N LEU A 73 47.27 22.30 -14.96
CA LEU A 73 47.11 23.00 -13.68
C LEU A 73 46.23 24.24 -13.92
N THR A 74 44.93 24.11 -13.74
CA THR A 74 43.94 25.16 -14.04
C THR A 74 43.81 26.19 -12.94
N ALA A 75 44.19 25.86 -11.70
CA ALA A 75 44.22 26.81 -10.59
C ALA A 75 45.33 26.48 -9.58
N SER A 76 45.94 27.52 -9.00
CA SER A 76 46.96 27.41 -7.94
C SER A 76 46.97 28.69 -7.08
N GLY A 77 45.81 29.07 -6.55
CA GLY A 77 45.64 30.27 -5.73
C GLY A 77 45.74 30.00 -4.22
N PRO A 78 45.64 31.03 -3.36
CA PRO A 78 45.69 30.87 -1.91
C PRO A 78 44.45 30.16 -1.32
N VAL A 79 43.35 30.09 -2.09
CA VAL A 79 42.09 29.49 -1.66
C VAL A 79 41.99 28.02 -2.07
N PHE A 80 42.51 27.66 -3.24
CA PHE A 80 42.48 26.28 -3.75
C PHE A 80 43.44 26.07 -4.92
N GLY A 81 43.73 24.80 -5.19
CA GLY A 81 44.40 24.34 -6.42
C GLY A 81 43.55 23.32 -7.16
N GLU A 82 43.69 23.29 -8.49
CA GLU A 82 43.00 22.34 -9.37
C GLU A 82 43.91 21.84 -10.48
N VAL A 83 43.88 20.52 -10.72
CA VAL A 83 44.44 19.90 -11.93
C VAL A 83 43.34 19.18 -12.69
N ARG A 84 43.26 19.41 -14.00
CA ARG A 84 42.38 18.69 -14.93
C ARG A 84 43.17 17.71 -15.78
N TYR A 85 42.55 16.60 -16.13
CA TYR A 85 43.09 15.54 -16.96
C TYR A 85 42.10 15.19 -18.06
N ARG A 86 42.64 14.80 -19.21
CA ARG A 86 41.88 14.23 -20.32
C ARG A 86 42.61 13.03 -20.89
N TYR A 87 41.91 11.90 -21.01
CA TYR A 87 42.38 10.65 -21.58
C TYR A 87 41.47 10.25 -22.75
N GLU A 88 42.06 9.96 -23.90
CA GLU A 88 41.36 9.51 -25.11
C GLU A 88 41.70 8.04 -25.38
N TYR A 89 40.69 7.18 -25.37
CA TYR A 89 40.82 5.76 -25.70
C TYR A 89 40.74 5.55 -27.22
N ASP A 90 41.39 4.51 -27.71
CA ASP A 90 41.41 4.14 -29.13
C ASP A 90 39.99 3.89 -29.69
N GLY A 91 39.09 3.34 -28.86
CA GLY A 91 37.68 3.11 -29.22
C GLY A 91 36.77 4.34 -29.16
N GLY A 92 37.32 5.57 -29.16
CA GLY A 92 36.55 6.83 -29.15
C GLY A 92 35.91 7.20 -27.80
N ASN A 93 36.19 6.43 -26.74
CA ASN A 93 35.79 6.75 -25.38
C ASN A 93 36.73 7.81 -24.79
N ARG A 94 36.22 8.65 -23.87
CA ARG A 94 36.98 9.72 -23.24
C ARG A 94 36.73 9.71 -21.74
N LEU A 95 37.80 9.88 -20.95
CA LEU A 95 37.76 10.13 -19.51
C LEU A 95 38.34 11.51 -19.22
N GLU A 96 37.54 12.35 -18.60
CA GLU A 96 37.94 13.64 -18.02
C GLU A 96 37.94 13.51 -16.49
N LEU A 97 38.94 14.08 -15.83
CA LEU A 97 39.10 14.03 -14.38
C LEU A 97 39.58 15.40 -13.87
N ALA A 98 38.99 15.91 -12.79
CA ALA A 98 39.50 17.07 -12.05
C ALA A 98 39.76 16.71 -10.59
N LEU A 99 40.91 17.15 -10.09
CA LEU A 99 41.32 17.02 -8.69
C LEU A 99 41.43 18.42 -8.08
N ARG A 100 40.66 18.70 -7.03
CA ARG A 100 40.60 20.03 -6.40
C ARG A 100 40.74 19.94 -4.87
N LEU A 101 41.61 20.77 -4.29
CA LEU A 101 41.81 20.89 -2.84
C LEU A 101 41.71 22.36 -2.43
N PHE A 102 40.85 22.66 -1.46
CA PHE A 102 40.66 24.01 -0.89
C PHE A 102 41.47 24.20 0.39
N ALA A 103 41.76 25.43 0.76
CA ALA A 103 42.27 25.79 2.08
C ALA A 103 41.34 25.26 3.19
N GLU A 104 41.95 24.86 4.30
CA GLU A 104 41.34 24.32 5.53
C GLU A 104 40.52 23.05 5.33
N SER A 105 40.57 22.48 4.12
CA SER A 105 39.81 21.31 3.71
C SER A 105 40.45 20.02 4.21
N ASP A 106 39.61 19.14 4.74
CA ASP A 106 39.88 17.73 5.08
C ASP A 106 39.65 16.77 3.92
N ARG A 107 39.30 17.31 2.74
CA ARG A 107 38.87 16.51 1.59
C ARG A 107 39.49 16.94 0.27
N LEU A 108 39.75 15.94 -0.56
CA LEU A 108 40.03 16.08 -1.99
C LEU A 108 38.73 15.89 -2.77
N GLN A 109 38.36 16.90 -3.57
CA GLN A 109 37.24 16.78 -4.50
C GLN A 109 37.72 16.11 -5.78
N VAL A 110 36.96 15.12 -6.22
CA VAL A 110 37.23 14.33 -7.42
C VAL A 110 36.01 14.38 -8.34
N ASP A 111 36.19 15.00 -9.50
CA ASP A 111 35.18 15.02 -10.56
C ASP A 111 35.65 14.17 -11.72
N THR A 112 34.82 13.24 -12.18
CA THR A 112 35.04 12.48 -13.40
C THR A 112 33.91 12.75 -14.39
N ASP A 113 34.21 12.68 -15.69
CA ASP A 113 33.21 12.59 -16.75
C ASP A 113 33.70 11.61 -17.81
N VAL A 114 32.81 10.75 -18.27
CA VAL A 114 33.13 9.70 -19.23
C VAL A 114 32.13 9.71 -20.36
N ARG A 115 32.59 9.55 -21.60
CA ARG A 115 31.68 9.53 -22.76
C ARG A 115 30.80 8.28 -22.77
N HIS A 116 31.39 7.13 -22.47
CA HIS A 116 30.71 5.84 -22.36
C HIS A 116 31.20 5.09 -21.13
N ASP A 117 30.25 4.64 -20.30
CA ASP A 117 30.55 3.77 -19.17
C ASP A 117 30.95 2.37 -19.67
N ARG A 118 32.05 1.82 -19.17
CA ARG A 118 32.51 0.47 -19.52
C ARG A 118 33.03 -0.28 -18.28
N ARG A 119 32.46 -1.46 -18.01
CA ARG A 119 32.79 -2.22 -16.79
C ARG A 119 34.21 -2.81 -16.78
N SER A 120 34.79 -3.08 -17.94
CA SER A 120 36.05 -3.80 -18.09
C SER A 120 37.27 -2.90 -18.25
N GLU A 121 37.11 -1.58 -18.29
CA GLU A 121 38.19 -0.61 -18.44
C GLU A 121 37.95 0.61 -17.54
N GLY A 122 39.01 1.30 -17.13
CA GLY A 122 38.88 2.53 -16.36
C GLY A 122 40.11 2.89 -15.55
N LEU A 123 39.93 3.88 -14.68
CA LEU A 123 40.93 4.34 -13.74
C LEU A 123 40.68 3.75 -12.36
N ARG A 124 41.67 3.08 -11.78
CA ARG A 124 41.64 2.55 -10.42
C ARG A 124 42.42 3.47 -9.49
N VAL A 125 41.83 3.83 -8.36
CA VAL A 125 42.50 4.57 -7.27
C VAL A 125 42.61 3.65 -6.06
N PHE A 126 43.84 3.36 -5.65
CA PHE A 126 44.13 2.55 -4.47
C PHE A 126 44.00 3.38 -3.21
N LEU A 127 43.29 2.84 -2.22
CA LEU A 127 43.02 3.46 -0.93
C LEU A 127 43.88 2.89 0.19
N SER A 128 44.39 1.66 0.08
CA SER A 128 45.10 0.99 1.18
C SER A 128 46.63 1.07 1.12
N ARG A 129 47.22 1.47 -0.01
CA ARG A 129 48.69 1.51 -0.15
C ARG A 129 49.29 2.50 0.84
N GLY A 130 50.19 2.06 1.71
CA GLY A 130 50.81 2.95 2.71
C GLY A 130 49.91 3.28 3.90
N LEU A 131 48.73 2.66 4.03
CA LEU A 131 47.90 2.75 5.24
C LEU A 131 48.01 1.45 6.07
N PRO A 132 47.78 1.56 7.40
CA PRO A 132 47.45 0.41 8.25
C PRO A 132 46.22 -0.36 7.75
N ALA A 133 45.94 -1.49 8.42
CA ALA A 133 44.75 -2.29 8.13
C ALA A 133 43.47 -1.43 8.18
N LEU A 134 42.57 -1.67 7.22
CA LEU A 134 41.31 -0.94 7.08
C LEU A 134 40.13 -1.74 7.62
N THR A 135 39.17 -1.03 8.19
CA THR A 135 37.90 -1.58 8.68
C THR A 135 36.73 -0.90 7.98
N LEU A 136 35.88 -1.66 7.28
CA LEU A 136 34.69 -1.12 6.64
C LEU A 136 33.56 -1.03 7.68
N HIS A 137 33.03 0.18 7.90
CA HIS A 137 31.85 0.38 8.72
C HIS A 137 30.58 0.29 7.85
N VAL A 138 29.69 -0.65 8.18
CA VAL A 138 28.40 -0.79 7.50
C VAL A 138 27.25 -0.72 8.50
N GLN A 139 26.14 -0.11 8.07
CA GLN A 139 24.93 -0.06 8.87
C GLN A 139 24.04 -1.27 8.55
N LYS A 140 23.44 -1.88 9.57
CA LYS A 140 22.42 -2.93 9.40
C LYS A 140 21.13 -2.27 8.92
N LEU A 141 20.75 -2.52 7.68
CA LEU A 141 19.55 -2.03 7.02
C LEU A 141 18.53 -3.17 6.83
N TRP A 142 17.32 -2.81 6.38
CA TRP A 142 16.18 -3.74 6.35
C TRP A 142 16.39 -5.01 5.52
N TRP A 143 17.21 -4.95 4.46
CA TRP A 143 17.51 -6.09 3.58
C TRP A 143 18.98 -6.48 3.62
N SER A 144 19.69 -6.11 4.69
CA SER A 144 21.10 -6.44 4.85
C SER A 144 21.36 -7.93 5.04
N ARG A 145 22.44 -8.43 4.43
CA ARG A 145 22.73 -9.88 4.34
C ARG A 145 24.17 -10.28 4.64
N ARG A 146 24.99 -9.41 5.20
CA ARG A 146 26.37 -9.76 5.55
C ARG A 146 26.39 -10.68 6.78
N ASN A 147 27.31 -11.64 6.77
CA ASN A 147 27.49 -12.56 7.89
C ASN A 147 28.02 -11.88 9.16
N ILE A 148 28.60 -10.69 9.03
CA ILE A 148 29.16 -9.89 10.15
C ILE A 148 28.09 -9.33 11.10
N TYR A 149 26.81 -9.41 10.74
CA TYR A 149 25.76 -8.96 11.64
C TYR A 149 25.58 -10.00 12.73
N ALA A 150 26.34 -9.85 13.82
CA ALA A 150 26.22 -10.65 15.01
C ALA A 150 24.77 -10.65 15.55
N ASP A 151 24.45 -11.69 16.31
CA ASP A 151 23.19 -11.77 17.04
C ASP A 151 23.09 -10.59 18.02
N GLY A 152 21.95 -9.89 17.98
CA GLY A 152 21.68 -8.73 18.84
C GLY A 152 21.76 -7.34 18.19
N LEU A 153 22.41 -7.18 17.03
CA LEU A 153 22.38 -5.91 16.29
C LEU A 153 20.97 -5.61 15.75
N ARG A 154 20.46 -4.40 15.97
CA ARG A 154 19.16 -3.92 15.47
C ARG A 154 19.31 -3.20 14.14
N ILE A 155 18.20 -3.03 13.41
CA ILE A 155 18.18 -2.15 12.23
C ILE A 155 18.62 -0.75 12.65
N GLY A 156 19.57 -0.16 11.90
CA GLY A 156 20.19 1.13 12.19
C GLY A 156 21.50 1.04 12.98
N ASP A 157 21.84 -0.12 13.56
CA ASP A 157 23.12 -0.32 14.25
C ASP A 157 24.27 -0.47 13.23
N TRP A 158 25.47 -0.06 13.64
CA TRP A 158 26.68 -0.14 12.83
C TRP A 158 27.49 -1.37 13.20
N ALA A 159 28.05 -2.03 12.21
CA ALA A 159 29.01 -3.12 12.34
C ALA A 159 30.34 -2.72 11.70
N ALA A 160 31.42 -3.22 12.28
CA ALA A 160 32.78 -3.09 11.76
C ALA A 160 33.17 -4.41 11.08
N LEU A 161 33.53 -4.35 9.81
CA LEU A 161 34.10 -5.47 9.05
C LEU A 161 35.59 -5.20 8.85
N PRO A 162 36.50 -5.92 9.53
CA PRO A 162 37.90 -5.89 9.18
C PRO A 162 38.03 -6.31 7.70
N VAL A 163 38.59 -5.43 6.88
CA VAL A 163 38.62 -5.67 5.43
C VAL A 163 39.57 -6.84 5.08
N ALA A 164 40.50 -7.16 5.99
CA ALA A 164 41.33 -8.36 5.93
C ALA A 164 40.48 -9.65 5.83
N ASP A 165 39.34 -9.70 6.52
CA ASP A 165 38.46 -10.88 6.60
C ASP A 165 37.49 -10.99 5.42
N ALA A 166 37.40 -9.94 4.58
CA ALA A 166 36.54 -9.95 3.40
C ALA A 166 37.18 -10.72 2.23
N GLU A 167 36.38 -11.47 1.48
CA GLU A 167 36.83 -12.10 0.23
C GLU A 167 37.23 -11.05 -0.83
N PRO A 168 38.20 -11.36 -1.73
CA PRO A 168 38.48 -10.54 -2.89
C PRO A 168 37.22 -10.29 -3.73
N GLY A 169 36.97 -9.04 -4.10
CA GLY A 169 35.80 -8.63 -4.86
C GLY A 169 35.12 -7.36 -4.34
N PRO A 170 33.89 -7.07 -4.80
CA PRO A 170 33.14 -5.87 -4.39
C PRO A 170 32.79 -5.90 -2.90
N LEU A 171 33.21 -4.85 -2.18
CA LEU A 171 32.93 -4.69 -0.75
C LEU A 171 31.65 -3.89 -0.53
N ILE A 172 31.53 -2.73 -1.17
CA ILE A 172 30.42 -1.78 -1.06
C ILE A 172 30.45 -0.83 -2.26
N LYS A 173 29.37 -0.12 -2.56
CA LYS A 173 29.35 0.91 -3.59
C LYS A 173 28.92 2.25 -3.03
N VAL A 174 29.56 3.32 -3.48
CA VAL A 174 29.06 4.68 -3.26
C VAL A 174 27.88 4.91 -4.19
N SER A 175 26.72 5.26 -3.63
CA SER A 175 25.50 5.50 -4.40
C SER A 175 25.16 6.98 -4.50
N PRO A 176 24.56 7.42 -5.62
CA PRO A 176 24.14 8.80 -5.78
C PRO A 176 23.04 9.18 -4.79
N TRP A 177 22.20 8.26 -4.32
CA TRP A 177 21.24 8.57 -3.25
C TRP A 177 21.33 7.59 -2.09
N GLY A 178 20.84 8.01 -0.93
CA GLY A 178 20.82 7.22 0.29
C GLY A 178 19.82 6.07 0.24
N SER A 179 20.28 4.84 0.48
CA SER A 179 19.42 3.67 0.63
C SER A 179 19.22 3.34 2.11
N TRP A 180 18.00 2.96 2.50
CA TRP A 180 17.69 2.46 3.86
C TRP A 180 17.39 0.95 3.88
N TRP A 181 17.69 0.25 2.78
CA TRP A 181 17.36 -1.16 2.62
C TRP A 181 18.55 -2.06 2.32
N ASP A 182 19.60 -1.59 1.65
CA ASP A 182 20.73 -2.42 1.21
C ASP A 182 22.06 -1.83 1.73
N ASP A 183 22.79 -2.61 2.53
CA ASP A 183 24.10 -2.26 3.11
C ASP A 183 25.29 -2.45 2.15
N ARG A 184 25.01 -2.80 0.90
CA ARG A 184 26.01 -2.85 -0.17
C ARG A 184 26.10 -1.55 -0.96
N ILE A 185 25.23 -0.59 -0.67
CA ILE A 185 25.27 0.74 -1.24
C ILE A 185 25.18 1.79 -0.14
N ALA A 186 25.97 2.86 -0.24
CA ALA A 186 25.91 3.96 0.71
C ALA A 186 26.29 5.29 0.03
N PRO A 187 25.64 6.40 0.38
CA PRO A 187 26.05 7.73 -0.09
C PRO A 187 27.42 8.15 0.47
N VAL A 188 27.85 7.56 1.60
CA VAL A 188 29.19 7.70 2.16
C VAL A 188 29.70 6.32 2.58
N VAL A 189 30.86 5.92 2.08
CA VAL A 189 31.57 4.72 2.53
C VAL A 189 32.61 5.12 3.57
N ARG A 190 32.66 4.41 4.70
CA ARG A 190 33.54 4.71 5.84
C ARG A 190 34.55 3.59 6.07
N LEU A 191 35.83 3.93 6.03
CA LEU A 191 36.93 3.01 6.25
C LEU A 191 37.74 3.47 7.46
N GLY A 192 37.58 2.82 8.61
CA GLY A 192 38.43 3.04 9.78
C GLY A 192 39.87 2.61 9.49
N ILE A 193 40.83 3.40 9.96
CA ILE A 193 42.26 3.19 9.72
C ILE A 193 42.91 2.70 11.02
N GLY A 194 43.59 1.55 10.99
CA GLY A 194 44.34 1.03 12.12
C GLY A 194 43.45 0.74 13.34
N ASP A 195 43.71 1.46 14.44
CA ASP A 195 42.95 1.38 15.69
C ASP A 195 41.56 2.06 15.62
N GLY A 196 41.28 2.74 14.50
CA GLY A 196 40.02 3.44 14.28
C GLY A 196 39.99 4.84 14.86
N ALA A 197 41.12 5.45 15.23
CA ALA A 197 41.19 6.86 15.63
C ALA A 197 40.91 7.83 14.47
N ARG A 198 41.01 7.36 13.21
CA ARG A 198 40.76 8.12 11.99
C ARG A 198 40.00 7.25 10.98
N GLU A 199 39.23 7.89 10.09
CA GLU A 199 38.46 7.25 9.03
C GLU A 199 38.74 7.92 7.67
N LEU A 200 38.92 7.09 6.63
CA LEU A 200 38.88 7.53 5.25
C LEU A 200 37.46 7.39 4.71
N HIS A 201 36.85 8.48 4.27
CA HIS A 201 35.51 8.47 3.67
C HIS A 201 35.56 8.65 2.16
N ILE A 202 34.63 7.98 1.48
CA ILE A 202 34.33 8.21 0.07
C ILE A 202 32.88 8.69 0.01
N ALA A 203 32.67 9.98 -0.23
CA ALA A 203 31.37 10.62 -0.10
C ALA A 203 30.86 11.12 -1.45
N ARG A 204 29.60 10.83 -1.80
CA ARG A 204 28.95 11.50 -2.93
C ARG A 204 28.96 13.03 -2.69
N ARG A 205 29.14 13.82 -3.74
CA ARG A 205 29.00 15.28 -3.67
C ARG A 205 27.78 15.77 -4.42
N ASP A 206 27.69 15.54 -5.72
CA ASP A 206 26.56 15.98 -6.55
C ASP A 206 25.93 14.78 -7.25
N PRO A 207 24.89 14.19 -6.66
CA PRO A 207 24.25 13.00 -7.21
C PRO A 207 23.42 13.25 -8.46
N ALA A 208 22.96 14.50 -8.69
CA ALA A 208 22.15 14.84 -9.84
C ALA A 208 22.98 14.80 -11.13
N ALA A 209 24.30 15.04 -11.02
CA ALA A 209 25.24 14.88 -12.12
C ALA A 209 25.47 13.40 -12.52
N TRP A 210 25.22 12.44 -11.60
CA TRP A 210 25.53 11.02 -11.83
C TRP A 210 24.51 10.34 -12.73
N VAL A 211 23.26 10.82 -12.73
CA VAL A 211 22.17 10.23 -13.50
C VAL A 211 21.40 11.33 -14.20
N GLN A 212 21.29 11.21 -15.53
CA GLN A 212 20.45 12.10 -16.32
C GLN A 212 18.97 11.70 -16.19
N PRO A 213 18.02 12.66 -16.31
CA PRO A 213 16.60 12.34 -16.42
C PRO A 213 16.33 11.31 -17.52
N ALA A 214 15.34 10.44 -17.33
CA ALA A 214 14.99 9.29 -18.18
C ALA A 214 16.07 8.21 -18.33
N GLY A 215 17.24 8.35 -17.70
CA GLY A 215 18.25 7.29 -17.61
C GLY A 215 17.95 6.27 -16.51
N PRO A 216 18.34 4.99 -16.66
CA PRO A 216 18.14 3.99 -15.61
C PRO A 216 19.01 4.29 -14.38
N ALA A 217 18.37 4.71 -13.27
CA ALA A 217 19.03 5.10 -12.01
C ALA A 217 19.94 4.06 -11.37
N LYS A 218 19.60 2.77 -11.56
CA LYS A 218 20.07 1.65 -10.75
C LYS A 218 21.54 1.28 -11.01
N HIS A 219 22.24 2.06 -11.82
CA HIS A 219 23.45 1.62 -12.49
C HIS A 219 24.68 2.53 -12.37
N LYS A 220 24.54 3.73 -11.81
CA LYS A 220 25.63 4.72 -11.69
C LYS A 220 26.14 4.79 -10.24
N ASN A 221 26.92 3.79 -9.81
CA ASN A 221 27.54 3.76 -8.48
C ASN A 221 29.07 3.70 -8.61
N LEU A 222 29.83 4.04 -7.56
CA LEU A 222 31.29 3.82 -7.53
C LEU A 222 31.60 2.59 -6.69
N GLY A 223 32.23 1.57 -7.29
CA GLY A 223 32.56 0.34 -6.58
C GLY A 223 33.81 0.49 -5.71
N VAL A 224 33.69 0.11 -4.44
CA VAL A 224 34.83 -0.11 -3.53
C VAL A 224 35.06 -1.61 -3.43
N ALA A 225 36.27 -2.07 -3.70
CA ALA A 225 36.58 -3.49 -3.82
C ALA A 225 37.94 -3.83 -3.22
N LYS A 226 38.09 -5.12 -2.90
CA LYS A 226 39.36 -5.75 -2.49
C LYS A 226 39.93 -6.55 -3.65
N SER A 227 41.22 -6.36 -3.95
CA SER A 227 41.92 -7.15 -4.96
C SER A 227 42.27 -8.55 -4.43
N ARG A 228 42.70 -9.45 -5.31
CA ARG A 228 43.27 -10.75 -4.89
C ARG A 228 44.56 -10.60 -4.07
N THR A 229 45.26 -9.48 -4.22
CA THR A 229 46.45 -9.12 -3.45
C THR A 229 46.12 -8.42 -2.12
N GLY A 230 44.83 -8.24 -1.80
CA GLY A 230 44.37 -7.60 -0.56
C GLY A 230 44.31 -6.07 -0.60
N GLU A 231 44.66 -5.44 -1.72
CA GLU A 231 44.60 -3.99 -1.89
C GLU A 231 43.15 -3.50 -2.02
N ILE A 232 42.85 -2.38 -1.37
CA ILE A 232 41.52 -1.76 -1.40
C ILE A 232 41.55 -0.61 -2.39
N TYR A 233 40.56 -0.55 -3.27
CA TYR A 233 40.52 0.42 -4.35
C TYR A 233 39.11 0.84 -4.71
N ILE A 234 39.01 1.96 -5.44
CA ILE A 234 37.82 2.39 -6.14
C ILE A 234 38.08 2.42 -7.65
N ASP A 235 37.11 1.97 -8.43
CA ASP A 235 37.18 2.01 -9.89
C ASP A 235 36.31 3.14 -10.44
N LEU A 236 36.97 4.11 -11.06
CA LEU A 236 36.41 5.33 -11.66
C LEU A 236 36.04 5.09 -13.13
N ASN A 237 35.17 4.10 -13.39
CA ASN A 237 34.39 3.98 -14.64
C ASN A 237 33.29 2.87 -14.59
N LEU A 238 32.99 2.33 -13.40
CA LEU A 238 32.06 1.21 -13.24
C LEU A 238 30.60 1.69 -13.18
N ALA A 239 29.95 1.94 -14.31
CA ALA A 239 28.49 1.88 -14.36
C ALA A 239 27.99 0.81 -15.33
N ALA A 240 26.79 0.35 -15.06
CA ALA A 240 26.08 -0.61 -15.88
C ALA A 240 25.22 0.13 -16.93
N GLY A 241 25.78 0.46 -18.09
CA GLY A 241 25.03 1.10 -19.18
C GLY A 241 25.95 1.65 -20.26
N ILE A 242 25.38 2.00 -21.42
CA ILE A 242 26.13 2.52 -22.59
C ILE A 242 26.24 4.05 -22.53
N ALA A 243 25.36 4.71 -21.77
CA ALA A 243 25.36 6.16 -21.57
C ALA A 243 26.40 6.56 -20.50
N GLY A 244 27.44 7.28 -20.89
CA GLY A 244 28.44 7.85 -19.96
C GLY A 244 27.88 8.98 -19.09
N GLY A 245 28.76 9.71 -18.40
CA GLY A 245 28.40 10.90 -17.62
C GLY A 245 29.24 11.11 -16.36
N ALA A 246 28.99 12.25 -15.72
CA ALA A 246 29.80 12.75 -14.63
C ALA A 246 29.62 12.01 -13.29
N ARG A 247 30.68 11.86 -12.50
CA ARG A 247 30.58 11.64 -11.05
C ARG A 247 31.35 12.68 -10.29
N ARG A 248 30.74 13.20 -9.25
CA ARG A 248 31.34 14.15 -8.31
C ARG A 248 31.32 13.55 -6.92
N PHE A 249 32.49 13.30 -6.35
CA PHE A 249 32.67 12.70 -5.02
C PHE A 249 33.91 13.26 -4.32
N ASP A 250 33.96 13.07 -3.01
CA ASP A 250 35.05 13.53 -2.16
C ASP A 250 35.75 12.33 -1.52
N LEU A 251 37.08 12.43 -1.38
CA LEU A 251 37.88 11.60 -0.49
C LEU A 251 38.23 12.42 0.75
N VAL A 252 37.85 11.96 1.93
CA VAL A 252 37.90 12.75 3.18
C VAL A 252 38.68 12.01 4.25
N ASP A 253 39.56 12.73 4.96
CA ASP A 253 40.14 12.28 6.22
C ASP A 253 39.33 12.85 7.39
N SER A 254 38.70 11.99 8.18
CA SER A 254 37.77 12.39 9.23
C SER A 254 38.12 11.71 10.55
N GLU A 255 37.90 12.41 11.67
CA GLU A 255 37.79 11.73 12.96
C GLU A 255 36.48 10.92 13.01
N PRO A 256 36.44 9.77 13.71
CA PRO A 256 35.23 8.98 13.91
C PRO A 256 34.11 9.83 14.51
N THR A 257 34.45 10.76 15.42
CA THR A 257 33.54 11.62 16.21
C THR A 257 32.97 12.83 15.47
N GLU A 258 33.72 13.45 14.54
CA GLU A 258 33.17 14.50 13.67
C GLU A 258 32.15 13.92 12.68
N ALA A 259 32.35 12.68 12.24
CA ALA A 259 31.35 11.87 11.54
C ALA A 259 30.26 11.30 12.47
N VAL A 260 30.43 11.35 13.79
CA VAL A 260 29.34 11.07 14.73
C VAL A 260 28.48 12.32 14.95
N GLY A 261 28.81 13.48 14.35
CA GLY A 261 27.87 14.61 14.15
C GLY A 261 26.59 14.20 13.42
N TRP A 262 26.66 13.10 12.65
CA TRP A 262 25.54 12.31 12.10
C TRP A 262 24.80 11.49 13.17
N ARG A 263 24.65 12.04 14.40
CA ARG A 263 24.27 11.28 15.62
C ARG A 263 23.05 10.41 15.39
N HIS A 264 23.17 9.18 15.87
CA HIS A 264 22.12 8.29 16.33
C HIS A 264 20.92 9.07 16.90
N ARG A 265 19.93 9.38 16.08
CA ARG A 265 18.71 10.02 16.57
C ARG A 265 17.92 8.97 17.29
N ARG A 266 17.86 8.99 18.62
CA ARG A 266 17.00 8.04 19.32
C ARG A 266 15.56 8.51 19.19
N ASP A 267 14.67 7.66 18.69
CA ASP A 267 13.23 7.93 18.77
C ASP A 267 12.75 7.89 20.23
N ARG A 268 11.45 8.11 20.43
CA ARG A 268 10.79 8.09 21.75
C ARG A 268 11.02 6.82 22.57
N ARG A 269 11.46 5.71 21.97
CA ARG A 269 11.75 4.42 22.64
C ARG A 269 13.25 4.15 22.77
N GLY A 270 14.09 5.17 22.52
CA GLY A 270 15.54 5.01 22.57
C GLY A 270 16.16 4.36 21.32
N ARG A 271 15.41 4.19 20.22
CA ARG A 271 15.87 3.45 19.02
C ARG A 271 16.59 4.36 18.05
N ARG A 272 17.76 3.96 17.52
CA ARG A 272 18.54 4.74 16.56
C ARG A 272 17.77 4.89 15.23
N VAL A 273 17.45 6.12 14.85
CA VAL A 273 16.80 6.55 13.61
C VAL A 273 17.91 7.01 12.69
N GLY A 274 18.14 6.26 11.61
CA GLY A 274 19.00 6.72 10.52
C GLY A 274 18.31 7.87 9.78
N SER A 275 19.01 8.97 9.52
CA SER A 275 18.56 9.96 8.55
C SER A 275 18.40 9.26 7.19
N GLN A 276 17.19 9.23 6.64
CA GLN A 276 16.87 8.52 5.39
C GLN A 276 17.57 9.12 4.16
N ILE A 277 18.10 10.33 4.29
CA ILE A 277 18.87 11.05 3.27
C ILE A 277 20.05 11.70 3.99
N ILE A 278 21.28 11.38 3.57
CA ILE A 278 22.44 12.19 3.99
C ILE A 278 22.22 13.59 3.41
N PRO A 279 22.18 14.65 4.24
CA PRO A 279 21.92 16.00 3.76
C PRO A 279 23.00 16.36 2.75
N TYR A 280 22.53 16.56 1.53
CA TYR A 280 23.30 17.24 0.52
C TYR A 280 23.48 18.69 1.01
N ARG A 281 24.73 19.15 1.08
CA ARG A 281 25.01 20.56 1.34
C ARG A 281 25.42 21.20 0.03
N GLU A 282 24.69 22.25 -0.32
CA GLU A 282 24.96 23.03 -1.52
C GLU A 282 26.30 23.74 -1.38
N PRO A 283 27.18 23.68 -2.40
CA PRO A 283 28.39 24.49 -2.42
C PRO A 283 28.02 25.97 -2.25
N LEU A 284 28.85 26.73 -1.52
CA LEU A 284 28.57 28.15 -1.26
C LEU A 284 28.35 28.96 -2.54
N ASP A 285 29.05 28.63 -3.62
CA ASP A 285 28.85 29.30 -4.91
C ASP A 285 27.45 29.09 -5.48
N LYS A 286 26.80 27.95 -5.21
CA LYS A 286 25.39 27.73 -5.54
C LYS A 286 24.45 28.46 -4.61
N VAL A 287 24.77 28.52 -3.32
CA VAL A 287 23.96 29.29 -2.35
C VAL A 287 23.96 30.78 -2.69
N LYS A 288 25.05 31.33 -3.26
CA LYS A 288 25.10 32.72 -3.74
C LYS A 288 24.13 33.00 -4.90
N GLU A 289 23.74 32.00 -5.65
CA GLU A 289 22.75 32.10 -6.73
C GLU A 289 21.31 32.10 -6.20
N TYR A 290 21.09 31.79 -4.91
CA TYR A 290 19.75 31.68 -4.32
C TYR A 290 19.17 33.04 -3.94
N VAL A 291 17.86 33.18 -4.12
CA VAL A 291 17.10 34.34 -3.64
C VAL A 291 16.72 34.10 -2.18
N LEU A 292 17.57 34.53 -1.25
CA LEU A 292 17.32 34.36 0.20
C LEU A 292 16.66 35.59 0.85
N ASP A 293 16.53 36.68 0.11
CA ASP A 293 15.86 37.91 0.51
C ASP A 293 15.01 38.42 -0.66
N TRP A 294 13.73 38.70 -0.42
CA TRP A 294 12.79 39.16 -1.43
C TRP A 294 11.64 39.97 -0.81
N PRO A 295 10.99 40.86 -1.58
CA PRO A 295 9.82 41.61 -1.11
C PRO A 295 8.67 40.68 -0.72
N ARG A 296 7.97 41.02 0.36
CA ARG A 296 6.78 40.29 0.80
C ARG A 296 5.52 40.96 0.26
N LYS A 297 4.56 40.16 -0.20
CA LYS A 297 3.25 40.63 -0.68
C LYS A 297 2.10 40.00 0.10
N THR A 298 2.24 38.75 0.55
CA THR A 298 1.17 37.97 1.16
C THR A 298 1.39 37.81 2.68
N PRO A 299 0.45 38.28 3.52
CA PRO A 299 0.51 38.08 4.97
C PRO A 299 0.20 36.63 5.37
N ARG A 300 0.61 36.23 6.58
CA ARG A 300 0.49 34.86 7.12
C ARG A 300 -0.25 34.86 8.47
N PRO A 301 -0.95 33.76 8.86
CA PRO A 301 -1.06 32.48 8.16
C PRO A 301 -1.92 32.52 6.90
N GLY A 302 -1.65 31.59 5.99
CA GLY A 302 -2.37 31.44 4.72
C GLY A 302 -2.29 30.06 4.09
N LEU A 303 -1.50 29.14 4.66
CA LEU A 303 -1.26 27.81 4.08
C LEU A 303 -2.54 26.96 4.05
N PHE A 304 -3.14 26.72 5.23
CA PHE A 304 -4.36 25.92 5.37
C PHE A 304 -5.56 26.74 5.86
N MET A 305 -5.30 27.78 6.65
CA MET A 305 -6.30 28.74 7.11
C MET A 305 -5.74 30.16 6.98
N SER A 306 -6.60 31.12 6.65
CA SER A 306 -6.26 32.54 6.63
C SER A 306 -6.25 33.09 8.06
N ALA A 307 -5.65 34.26 8.25
CA ALA A 307 -5.68 34.95 9.54
C ALA A 307 -7.12 35.21 10.05
N SER A 308 -8.07 35.51 9.16
CA SER A 308 -9.47 35.75 9.52
C SER A 308 -10.19 34.46 9.92
N GLU A 309 -9.93 33.34 9.25
CA GLU A 309 -10.50 32.04 9.63
C GLU A 309 -9.95 31.55 10.97
N VAL A 310 -8.64 31.72 11.22
CA VAL A 310 -8.04 31.40 12.52
C VAL A 310 -8.68 32.25 13.61
N ALA A 311 -8.85 33.56 13.38
CA ALA A 311 -9.52 34.43 14.34
C ALA A 311 -10.99 34.04 14.59
N ALA A 312 -11.72 33.65 13.54
CA ALA A 312 -13.09 33.16 13.67
C ALA A 312 -13.16 31.86 14.49
N SER A 313 -12.24 30.90 14.27
CA SER A 313 -12.19 29.66 15.06
C SER A 313 -11.88 29.90 16.54
N ARG A 314 -11.12 30.95 16.89
CA ARG A 314 -10.82 31.32 18.28
C ARG A 314 -12.02 31.86 19.06
N ALA A 315 -13.07 32.31 18.36
CA ALA A 315 -14.29 32.78 19.00
C ALA A 315 -15.14 31.63 19.58
N SER A 316 -14.91 30.40 19.10
CA SER A 316 -15.59 29.21 19.59
C SER A 316 -15.01 28.73 20.93
N PRO A 317 -15.84 28.23 21.86
CA PRO A 317 -15.36 27.62 23.09
C PRO A 317 -14.40 26.47 22.81
N ILE A 318 -13.28 26.44 23.54
CA ILE A 318 -12.28 25.38 23.42
C ILE A 318 -12.54 24.36 24.53
N ASP A 319 -12.50 23.08 24.20
CA ASP A 319 -12.58 22.00 25.20
C ASP A 319 -11.35 22.04 26.13
N ASP A 320 -11.60 22.22 27.43
CA ASP A 320 -10.57 22.22 28.47
C ASP A 320 -9.76 20.91 28.52
N SER A 321 -10.40 19.78 28.20
CA SER A 321 -9.76 18.47 28.17
C SER A 321 -8.71 18.40 27.06
N LEU A 322 -9.04 18.95 25.88
CA LEU A 322 -8.15 19.10 24.75
C LEU A 322 -6.97 20.01 25.11
N LEU A 323 -7.23 21.17 25.70
CA LEU A 323 -6.18 22.09 26.14
C LEU A 323 -5.20 21.44 27.12
N ARG A 324 -5.70 20.72 28.13
CA ARG A 324 -4.85 19.98 29.09
C ARG A 324 -3.98 18.93 28.38
N ARG A 325 -4.56 18.16 27.46
CA ARG A 325 -3.85 17.14 26.68
C ARG A 325 -2.75 17.76 25.81
N LEU A 326 -3.06 18.83 25.08
CA LEU A 326 -2.09 19.52 24.24
C LEU A 326 -0.97 20.15 25.07
N LYS A 327 -1.29 20.79 26.21
CA LYS A 327 -0.27 21.32 27.15
C LYS A 327 0.65 20.22 27.65
N ALA A 328 0.12 19.03 27.97
CA ALA A 328 0.94 17.89 28.36
C ALA A 328 1.85 17.39 27.22
N GLN A 329 1.34 17.34 25.99
CA GLN A 329 2.13 16.94 24.81
C GLN A 329 3.21 17.96 24.44
N ALA A 330 2.92 19.26 24.54
CA ALA A 330 3.83 20.36 24.22
C ALA A 330 5.05 20.44 25.17
N LYS A 331 5.00 19.80 26.35
CA LYS A 331 6.15 19.67 27.27
C LYS A 331 7.27 18.78 26.73
N GLN A 332 7.02 18.01 25.67
CA GLN A 332 8.05 17.15 25.09
C GLN A 332 9.21 17.99 24.51
N PRO A 333 10.47 17.58 24.72
CA PRO A 333 11.61 18.34 24.24
C PRO A 333 11.65 18.42 22.72
N THR A 334 12.09 19.56 22.19
CA THR A 334 12.36 19.74 20.76
C THR A 334 13.59 18.91 20.37
N GLY A 335 13.39 17.93 19.51
CA GLY A 335 14.47 17.17 18.88
C GLY A 335 14.70 17.61 17.44
N ALA A 336 15.73 17.06 16.79
CA ALA A 336 16.05 17.38 15.41
C ALA A 336 15.01 16.88 14.38
N VAL A 337 14.06 16.04 14.79
CA VAL A 337 12.91 15.63 13.97
C VAL A 337 11.67 16.23 14.64
N PRO A 338 10.92 17.09 13.95
CA PRO A 338 9.62 17.56 14.43
C PRO A 338 8.71 16.42 14.85
N GLY A 339 8.00 16.58 15.97
CA GLY A 339 7.09 15.56 16.50
C GLY A 339 5.85 16.14 17.18
N GLU A 340 5.11 15.31 17.92
CA GLU A 340 3.83 15.74 18.53
C GLU A 340 3.97 16.93 19.48
N GLY A 341 5.13 17.13 20.11
CA GLY A 341 5.35 18.31 20.95
C GLY A 341 5.33 19.61 20.14
N ASP A 342 5.87 19.59 18.93
CA ASP A 342 5.85 20.74 18.01
C ASP A 342 4.44 21.00 17.48
N ARG A 343 3.75 19.92 17.09
CA ARG A 343 2.34 19.96 16.66
C ARG A 343 1.43 20.51 17.76
N ALA A 344 1.58 20.02 18.99
CA ALA A 344 0.76 20.45 20.13
C ALA A 344 1.04 21.90 20.53
N ALA A 345 2.31 22.34 20.50
CA ALA A 345 2.67 23.74 20.72
C ALA A 345 2.03 24.66 19.67
N LEU A 346 2.07 24.26 18.39
CA LEU A 346 1.42 25.01 17.32
C LEU A 346 -0.11 25.03 17.49
N ALA A 347 -0.74 23.90 17.75
CA ALA A 347 -2.18 23.80 17.96
C ALA A 347 -2.66 24.70 19.11
N LEU A 348 -1.92 24.73 20.23
CA LEU A 348 -2.22 25.63 21.35
C LEU A 348 -2.18 27.10 20.94
N TRP A 349 -1.18 27.52 20.17
CA TRP A 349 -1.09 28.89 19.66
C TRP A 349 -2.23 29.22 18.69
N LEU A 350 -2.55 28.31 17.78
CA LEU A 350 -3.65 28.50 16.84
C LEU A 350 -4.98 28.64 17.58
N LEU A 351 -5.25 27.78 18.57
CA LEU A 351 -6.48 27.78 19.36
C LEU A 351 -6.62 29.00 20.29
N THR A 352 -5.53 29.48 20.89
CA THR A 352 -5.62 30.48 21.98
C THR A 352 -5.14 31.87 21.59
N GLY A 353 -4.14 31.97 20.72
CA GLY A 353 -3.41 33.23 20.47
C GLY A 353 -2.69 33.80 21.69
N ASP A 354 -2.53 33.01 22.76
CA ASP A 354 -1.96 33.46 24.03
C ASP A 354 -0.43 33.48 23.98
N ARG A 355 0.14 34.67 24.26
CA ARG A 355 1.60 34.89 24.27
C ARG A 355 2.30 34.12 25.38
N GLU A 356 1.66 33.96 26.54
CA GLU A 356 2.23 33.20 27.65
C GLU A 356 2.30 31.71 27.31
N ILE A 357 1.24 31.16 26.70
CA ILE A 357 1.25 29.77 26.23
C ILE A 357 2.32 29.57 25.13
N ALA A 358 2.46 30.50 24.20
CA ALA A 358 3.51 30.43 23.17
C ALA A 358 4.93 30.44 23.78
N ARG A 359 5.14 31.24 24.84
CA ARG A 359 6.40 31.31 25.60
C ARG A 359 6.67 30.03 26.37
N GLU A 360 5.70 29.53 27.13
CA GLU A 360 5.80 28.29 27.91
C GLU A 360 6.10 27.06 27.04
N THR A 361 5.48 27.00 25.85
CA THR A 361 5.65 25.90 24.89
C THR A 361 6.86 26.07 23.98
N ARG A 362 7.58 27.20 24.09
CA ARG A 362 8.78 27.55 23.34
C ARG A 362 8.57 27.53 21.82
N LEU A 363 7.44 28.08 21.37
CA LEU A 363 6.99 27.98 19.98
C LEU A 363 7.98 28.60 18.98
N VAL A 364 8.51 29.79 19.30
CA VAL A 364 9.48 30.48 18.45
C VAL A 364 10.81 29.72 18.42
N GLU A 365 11.28 29.22 19.57
CA GLU A 365 12.50 28.44 19.66
C GLU A 365 12.40 27.12 18.90
N ARG A 366 11.21 26.49 18.85
CA ARG A 366 10.96 25.30 18.03
C ARG A 366 11.15 25.59 16.55
N LEU A 367 10.51 26.64 16.03
CA LEU A 367 10.68 27.05 14.63
C LEU A 367 12.15 27.37 14.32
N ALA A 368 12.80 28.19 15.17
CA ALA A 368 14.20 28.55 14.99
C ALA A 368 15.13 27.34 15.04
N HIS A 369 14.88 26.39 15.94
CA HIS A 369 15.64 25.14 16.03
C HIS A 369 15.58 24.35 14.72
N HIS A 370 14.37 24.09 14.21
CA HIS A 370 14.19 23.26 13.00
C HIS A 370 14.76 23.94 11.75
N LEU A 371 14.60 25.25 11.60
CA LEU A 371 15.17 26.00 10.47
C LEU A 371 16.70 26.13 10.56
N ALA A 372 17.27 26.17 11.77
CA ALA A 372 18.72 26.15 11.96
C ALA A 372 19.38 24.83 11.55
N LEU A 373 18.62 23.74 11.41
CA LEU A 373 19.11 22.47 10.85
C LEU A 373 19.36 22.54 9.34
N LEU A 374 18.88 23.58 8.64
CA LEU A 374 19.10 23.79 7.21
C LEU A 374 18.73 22.56 6.34
N GLY A 375 17.64 21.88 6.70
CA GLY A 375 17.16 20.69 6.00
C GLY A 375 17.80 19.37 6.43
N ASP A 376 18.63 19.36 7.48
CA ASP A 376 19.14 18.14 8.12
C ASP A 376 18.09 17.55 9.07
N PHE A 377 17.01 17.03 8.52
CA PHE A 377 15.98 16.26 9.22
C PHE A 377 15.24 15.32 8.24
N ASP A 378 14.24 14.57 8.73
CA ASP A 378 13.39 13.74 7.88
C ASP A 378 12.49 14.63 6.99
N LYS A 379 13.04 15.09 5.87
CA LYS A 379 12.36 16.01 4.93
C LYS A 379 11.07 15.42 4.34
N MET A 380 10.91 14.10 4.35
CA MET A 380 9.68 13.48 3.90
C MET A 380 8.55 13.68 4.90
N ARG A 381 8.77 13.41 6.20
CA ARG A 381 7.68 13.39 7.19
C ARG A 381 7.49 14.71 7.90
N SER A 382 8.52 15.56 7.88
CA SER A 382 8.60 16.69 8.80
C SER A 382 8.53 18.05 8.11
N THR A 383 8.63 18.12 6.78
CA THR A 383 8.62 19.40 6.06
C THR A 383 7.31 20.16 6.27
N VAL A 384 6.17 19.47 6.24
CA VAL A 384 4.86 20.08 6.52
C VAL A 384 4.80 20.67 7.93
N GLN A 385 5.31 19.96 8.94
CA GLN A 385 5.31 20.45 10.32
C GLN A 385 6.14 21.75 10.46
N VAL A 386 7.29 21.83 9.78
CA VAL A 386 8.13 23.05 9.76
C VAL A 386 7.44 24.18 8.99
N ALA A 387 6.81 23.87 7.85
CA ALA A 387 6.08 24.85 7.05
C ALA A 387 4.86 25.42 7.80
N ALA A 388 4.11 24.58 8.52
CA ALA A 388 2.99 25.00 9.35
C ALA A 388 3.44 25.90 10.51
N LEU A 389 4.53 25.55 11.21
CA LEU A 389 5.13 26.41 12.25
C LEU A 389 5.53 27.77 11.68
N TYR A 390 6.17 27.77 10.51
CA TYR A 390 6.58 29.00 9.83
C TYR A 390 5.36 29.84 9.45
N ASP A 391 4.37 29.27 8.77
CA ASP A 391 3.16 29.97 8.31
C ASP A 391 2.39 30.61 9.48
N ALA A 392 2.23 29.90 10.60
CA ALA A 392 1.48 30.41 11.74
C ALA A 392 2.19 31.50 12.55
N VAL A 393 3.52 31.57 12.51
CA VAL A 393 4.30 32.37 13.47
C VAL A 393 5.11 33.48 12.79
N ILE A 394 5.54 33.31 11.53
CA ILE A 394 6.49 34.25 10.88
C ILE A 394 5.98 35.70 10.84
N ASP A 395 4.66 35.89 10.77
CA ASP A 395 4.03 37.21 10.77
C ASP A 395 3.49 37.70 12.10
N SER A 396 3.47 36.83 13.10
CA SER A 396 3.05 37.21 14.44
C SER A 396 3.98 38.27 15.06
N ASP A 397 3.48 38.88 16.11
CA ASP A 397 4.22 39.78 17.00
C ASP A 397 5.22 39.04 17.91
N LEU A 398 5.29 37.70 17.84
CA LEU A 398 6.28 36.87 18.54
C LEU A 398 7.67 36.92 17.86
N ILE A 399 7.74 37.33 16.59
CA ILE A 399 8.97 37.33 15.79
C ILE A 399 9.43 38.76 15.52
N THR A 400 10.64 39.09 16.00
CA THR A 400 11.29 40.38 15.73
C THR A 400 11.66 40.54 14.23
N PRO A 401 11.81 41.78 13.71
CA PRO A 401 12.22 41.99 12.32
C PRO A 401 13.52 41.28 11.93
N THR A 402 14.50 41.26 12.83
CA THR A 402 15.80 40.58 12.60
C THR A 402 15.64 39.07 12.52
N GLN A 403 14.90 38.46 13.46
CA GLN A 403 14.60 37.03 13.41
C GLN A 403 13.82 36.68 12.14
N ARG A 404 12.84 37.50 11.77
CA ARG A 404 12.01 37.29 10.57
C ARG A 404 12.88 37.17 9.32
N ARG A 405 13.85 38.08 9.13
CA ARG A 405 14.76 38.05 7.99
C ARG A 405 15.55 36.73 7.92
N VAL A 406 16.10 36.28 9.06
CA VAL A 406 16.90 35.04 9.12
C VAL A 406 16.03 33.80 8.88
N LEU A 407 14.88 33.70 9.54
CA LEU A 407 13.98 32.56 9.40
C LEU A 407 13.42 32.46 7.97
N ARG A 408 13.11 33.59 7.32
CA ARG A 408 12.71 33.63 5.90
C ARG A 408 13.81 33.08 4.99
N ALA A 409 15.06 33.51 5.19
CA ALA A 409 16.20 33.03 4.41
C ALA A 409 16.42 31.52 4.60
N GLN A 410 16.32 31.02 5.85
CA GLN A 410 16.44 29.59 6.14
C GLN A 410 15.30 28.77 5.55
N MET A 411 14.08 29.30 5.56
CA MET A 411 12.91 28.65 4.93
C MET A 411 13.07 28.58 3.40
N ALA A 412 13.55 29.65 2.75
CA ALA A 412 13.89 29.61 1.33
C ALA A 412 14.99 28.60 1.03
N TYR A 413 16.06 28.57 1.83
CA TYR A 413 17.12 27.57 1.70
C TYR A 413 16.58 26.14 1.80
N LEU A 414 15.66 25.87 2.74
CA LEU A 414 14.98 24.58 2.85
C LEU A 414 14.19 24.22 1.57
N ALA A 415 13.50 25.19 0.97
CA ALA A 415 12.78 24.98 -0.30
C ALA A 415 13.71 24.62 -1.46
N TYR A 416 14.84 25.33 -1.60
CA TYR A 416 15.88 24.95 -2.56
C TYR A 416 16.40 23.53 -2.32
N GLN A 417 16.67 23.18 -1.06
CA GLN A 417 17.16 21.85 -0.67
C GLN A 417 16.17 20.72 -0.99
N VAL A 418 14.87 20.92 -0.71
CA VAL A 418 13.82 19.94 -1.00
C VAL A 418 13.63 19.78 -2.51
N ALA A 419 13.59 20.90 -3.25
CA ALA A 419 13.45 20.90 -4.71
C ALA A 419 14.69 20.36 -5.45
N HIS A 420 15.85 20.32 -4.79
CA HIS A 420 17.07 19.86 -5.43
C HIS A 420 17.01 18.35 -5.76
N PRO A 421 17.37 17.92 -6.99
CA PRO A 421 17.33 16.49 -7.38
C PRO A 421 18.21 15.56 -6.53
N ALA A 422 19.14 16.12 -5.74
CA ALA A 422 19.95 15.37 -4.78
C ALA A 422 19.17 14.84 -3.56
N THR A 423 18.00 15.44 -3.28
CA THR A 423 17.09 15.00 -2.22
C THR A 423 16.27 13.81 -2.70
N TRP A 424 15.47 14.01 -3.75
CA TRP A 424 14.66 12.95 -4.36
C TRP A 424 14.46 13.26 -5.86
N SER A 425 14.49 12.24 -6.73
CA SER A 425 14.37 12.48 -8.17
C SER A 425 13.82 11.26 -8.93
N ASN A 426 12.50 11.17 -9.02
CA ASN A 426 11.82 10.12 -9.80
C ASN A 426 12.22 10.12 -11.27
N ALA A 427 12.40 11.30 -11.88
CA ALA A 427 12.80 11.45 -13.27
C ALA A 427 14.16 10.81 -13.57
N ARG A 428 15.03 10.69 -12.56
CA ARG A 428 16.34 10.02 -12.66
C ARG A 428 16.27 8.58 -12.17
N GLY A 429 15.07 8.01 -12.07
CA GLY A 429 14.72 6.69 -11.57
C GLY A 429 15.08 6.43 -10.11
N TRP A 430 15.37 7.46 -9.32
CA TRP A 430 15.54 7.33 -7.87
C TRP A 430 14.16 7.36 -7.21
N ASN A 431 13.56 6.18 -7.13
CA ASN A 431 12.28 5.92 -6.50
C ASN A 431 12.39 4.61 -5.68
N SER A 432 11.95 4.62 -4.43
CA SER A 432 12.20 3.51 -3.50
C SER A 432 11.32 2.27 -3.70
N GLY A 433 10.59 2.16 -4.82
CA GLY A 433 9.59 1.09 -4.99
C GLY A 433 8.25 1.35 -4.31
N ASN A 434 8.12 2.42 -3.51
CA ASN A 434 6.91 2.73 -2.76
C ASN A 434 6.39 4.12 -3.20
N GLN A 435 5.13 4.20 -3.62
CA GLN A 435 4.54 5.45 -4.15
C GLN A 435 4.33 6.48 -3.06
N ASN A 436 3.92 6.04 -1.87
CA ASN A 436 3.82 6.89 -0.69
C ASN A 436 5.08 7.73 -0.47
N MET A 437 6.26 7.18 -0.79
CA MET A 437 7.51 7.91 -0.58
C MET A 437 7.73 9.02 -1.60
N THR A 438 7.36 8.73 -2.85
CA THR A 438 7.37 9.71 -3.93
C THR A 438 6.40 10.84 -3.65
N VAL A 439 5.20 10.54 -3.17
CA VAL A 439 4.19 11.56 -2.82
C VAL A 439 4.73 12.49 -1.74
N SER A 440 5.27 11.99 -0.63
CA SER A 440 5.80 12.89 0.40
C SER A 440 6.98 13.75 -0.08
N TYR A 441 7.94 13.17 -0.82
CA TYR A 441 9.17 13.89 -1.21
C TYR A 441 8.99 14.82 -2.42
N ALA A 442 8.14 14.45 -3.38
CA ALA A 442 8.03 15.14 -4.66
C ALA A 442 6.72 15.91 -4.82
N LEU A 443 5.72 15.64 -3.96
CA LEU A 443 4.46 16.38 -3.97
C LEU A 443 4.31 17.24 -2.70
N GLU A 444 4.15 16.60 -1.54
CA GLU A 444 3.75 17.31 -0.32
C GLU A 444 4.85 18.29 0.16
N ALA A 445 6.09 17.81 0.32
CA ALA A 445 7.20 18.63 0.80
C ALA A 445 7.51 19.84 -0.09
N PRO A 446 7.66 19.73 -1.43
CA PRO A 446 7.87 20.91 -2.27
C PRO A 446 6.63 21.79 -2.38
N GLY A 447 5.41 21.22 -2.47
CA GLY A 447 4.16 21.97 -2.57
C GLY A 447 3.90 22.86 -1.35
N VAL A 448 4.08 22.30 -0.15
CA VAL A 448 3.87 23.05 1.10
C VAL A 448 4.87 24.21 1.26
N LEU A 449 6.13 24.00 0.84
CA LEU A 449 7.16 25.03 0.88
C LEU A 449 6.90 26.13 -0.16
N ALA A 450 6.49 25.74 -1.37
CA ALA A 450 6.13 26.68 -2.43
C ALA A 450 4.96 27.59 -2.00
N ALA A 451 3.92 27.03 -1.39
CA ALA A 451 2.79 27.82 -0.87
C ALA A 451 3.16 28.67 0.35
N ALA A 452 3.98 28.16 1.28
CA ALA A 452 4.49 28.94 2.41
C ALA A 452 5.36 30.13 1.96
N LEU A 453 5.96 30.03 0.78
CA LEU A 453 6.82 31.03 0.17
C LEU A 453 6.23 31.59 -1.14
N PHE A 454 4.91 31.70 -1.25
CA PHE A 454 4.21 32.00 -2.51
C PHE A 454 4.77 33.22 -3.27
N ASP A 455 5.22 34.27 -2.57
CA ASP A 455 5.81 35.47 -3.20
C ASP A 455 7.26 35.30 -3.69
N HIS A 456 7.89 34.16 -3.43
CA HIS A 456 9.27 33.88 -3.81
C HIS A 456 9.36 33.66 -5.33
N PRO A 457 10.39 34.17 -6.02
CA PRO A 457 10.48 34.08 -7.50
C PRO A 457 10.46 32.66 -8.08
N LEU A 458 10.85 31.64 -7.30
CA LEU A 458 10.80 30.23 -7.72
C LEU A 458 9.58 29.45 -7.22
N ALA A 459 8.70 30.05 -6.40
CA ALA A 459 7.56 29.33 -5.83
C ALA A 459 6.67 28.74 -6.92
N GLN A 460 6.35 29.50 -7.97
CA GLN A 460 5.55 29.03 -9.09
C GLN A 460 6.20 27.82 -9.80
N LYS A 461 7.52 27.83 -9.98
CA LYS A 461 8.24 26.70 -10.58
C LYS A 461 8.20 25.45 -9.71
N TRP A 462 8.41 25.59 -8.40
CA TRP A 462 8.30 24.46 -7.46
C TRP A 462 6.88 23.90 -7.42
N MET A 463 5.90 24.78 -7.53
CA MET A 463 4.50 24.42 -7.56
C MET A 463 4.11 23.66 -8.83
N GLN A 464 4.55 24.12 -10.01
CA GLN A 464 4.32 23.42 -11.28
C GLN A 464 4.84 21.99 -11.25
N SER A 465 6.08 21.78 -10.75
CA SER A 465 6.62 20.43 -10.58
C SER A 465 5.83 19.57 -9.61
N THR A 466 5.12 20.18 -8.66
CA THR A 466 4.24 19.49 -7.71
C THR A 466 2.93 19.07 -8.37
N GLU A 467 2.31 19.95 -9.18
CA GLU A 467 1.10 19.63 -9.97
C GLU A 467 1.36 18.49 -10.96
N GLU A 468 2.52 18.45 -11.62
CA GLU A 468 2.90 17.34 -12.49
C GLU A 468 2.92 15.98 -11.76
N ILE A 469 3.36 15.97 -10.49
CA ILE A 469 3.30 14.77 -9.66
C ILE A 469 1.86 14.47 -9.25
N MET A 470 1.07 15.49 -8.89
CA MET A 470 -0.36 15.33 -8.54
C MET A 470 -1.12 14.64 -9.68
N GLU A 471 -1.03 15.19 -10.89
CA GLU A 471 -1.64 14.61 -12.10
C GLU A 471 -1.16 13.18 -12.33
N SER A 472 0.16 12.95 -12.30
CA SER A 472 0.71 11.62 -12.50
C SER A 472 0.25 10.61 -11.46
N MET A 473 -0.09 11.02 -10.23
CA MET A 473 -0.60 10.11 -9.19
C MET A 473 -2.11 9.87 -9.36
N LEU A 474 -2.88 10.91 -9.68
CA LEU A 474 -4.31 10.79 -9.94
C LEU A 474 -4.59 9.87 -11.16
N ASP A 475 -3.77 9.95 -12.21
CA ASP A 475 -3.88 9.09 -13.40
C ASP A 475 -3.54 7.61 -13.15
N ARG A 476 -2.96 7.29 -11.99
CA ARG A 476 -2.60 5.92 -11.60
C ARG A 476 -3.62 5.27 -10.68
N LEU A 477 -4.63 6.02 -10.25
CA LEU A 477 -5.71 5.48 -9.43
C LEU A 477 -6.50 4.45 -10.24
N GLY A 478 -6.97 3.41 -9.54
CA GLY A 478 -7.95 2.52 -10.10
C GLY A 478 -9.26 3.24 -10.48
N PRO A 479 -10.10 2.60 -11.31
CA PRO A 479 -11.34 3.22 -11.80
C PRO A 479 -12.30 3.65 -10.66
N LYS A 480 -12.20 3.02 -9.49
CA LYS A 480 -12.99 3.32 -8.29
C LYS A 480 -12.20 4.07 -7.22
N GLY A 481 -11.00 4.58 -7.55
CA GLY A 481 -10.13 5.30 -6.63
C GLY A 481 -9.11 4.41 -5.91
N GLU A 482 -8.91 3.17 -6.35
CA GLU A 482 -7.99 2.24 -5.71
C GLU A 482 -6.55 2.74 -5.75
N TRP A 483 -5.95 2.91 -4.58
CA TRP A 483 -4.52 3.18 -4.48
C TRP A 483 -3.72 1.89 -4.67
N PRO A 484 -2.61 1.87 -5.43
CA PRO A 484 -1.91 0.63 -5.74
C PRO A 484 -1.15 0.00 -4.55
N GLU A 485 -0.87 0.72 -3.47
CA GLU A 485 -0.22 0.17 -2.27
C GLU A 485 -1.22 -0.31 -1.22
N SER A 486 -0.74 -1.06 -0.22
CA SER A 486 -1.58 -1.57 0.89
C SER A 486 -2.33 -0.46 1.62
N THR A 487 -3.46 -0.79 2.26
CA THR A 487 -4.37 0.18 2.91
C THR A 487 -3.69 1.22 3.81
N GLY A 488 -2.67 0.82 4.58
CA GLY A 488 -1.94 1.72 5.47
C GLY A 488 -1.08 2.76 4.73
N TYR A 489 -0.53 2.40 3.56
CA TYR A 489 0.19 3.32 2.69
C TYR A 489 -0.75 4.14 1.80
N ALA A 490 -1.88 3.56 1.39
CA ALA A 490 -2.96 4.29 0.72
C ALA A 490 -3.46 5.45 1.58
N ASN A 491 -3.71 5.20 2.88
CA ASN A 491 -4.09 6.26 3.83
C ASN A 491 -3.03 7.37 3.96
N LEU A 492 -1.73 7.05 3.90
CA LEU A 492 -0.68 8.07 3.91
C LEU A 492 -0.73 8.89 2.61
N ALA A 493 -0.59 8.22 1.46
CA ALA A 493 -0.43 8.90 0.18
C ALA A 493 -1.67 9.71 -0.20
N ILE A 494 -2.88 9.16 -0.04
CA ILE A 494 -4.12 9.89 -0.31
C ILE A 494 -4.29 11.08 0.65
N GLY A 495 -3.82 10.95 1.91
CA GLY A 495 -3.78 12.06 2.85
C GLY A 495 -2.91 13.21 2.35
N GLU A 496 -1.69 12.91 1.89
CA GLU A 496 -0.76 13.89 1.33
C GLU A 496 -1.31 14.54 0.05
N LEU A 497 -1.98 13.78 -0.82
CA LEU A 497 -2.67 14.31 -2.02
C LEU A 497 -3.82 15.27 -1.62
N LEU A 498 -4.61 14.91 -0.61
CA LEU A 498 -5.70 15.75 -0.11
C LEU A 498 -5.17 17.02 0.56
N THR A 499 -4.13 16.92 1.40
CA THR A 499 -3.49 18.06 2.03
C THR A 499 -2.94 19.04 0.99
N PHE A 500 -2.29 18.53 -0.06
CA PHE A 500 -1.86 19.36 -1.18
C PHE A 500 -3.04 19.97 -1.94
N GLY A 501 -4.10 19.20 -2.20
CA GLY A 501 -5.30 19.71 -2.88
C GLY A 501 -5.98 20.85 -2.13
N ILE A 502 -6.14 20.73 -0.80
CA ILE A 502 -6.67 21.79 0.07
C ILE A 502 -5.82 23.05 -0.03
N LEU A 503 -4.50 22.90 -0.08
CA LEU A 503 -3.57 24.01 -0.23
C LEU A 503 -3.66 24.65 -1.63
N ALA A 504 -3.74 23.84 -2.69
CA ALA A 504 -3.81 24.29 -4.07
C ALA A 504 -5.12 25.06 -4.38
N ALA A 505 -6.24 24.66 -3.78
CA ALA A 505 -7.52 25.37 -3.92
C ALA A 505 -7.51 26.79 -3.33
N ARG A 506 -6.45 27.17 -2.61
CA ARG A 506 -6.27 28.50 -1.99
C ARG A 506 -5.25 29.36 -2.70
N THR A 507 -4.69 28.86 -3.79
CA THR A 507 -3.75 29.56 -4.67
C THR A 507 -4.37 29.73 -6.05
N GLU A 508 -3.64 30.29 -7.02
CA GLU A 508 -4.09 30.42 -8.41
C GLU A 508 -3.99 29.11 -9.22
N LEU A 509 -3.93 27.96 -8.55
CA LEU A 509 -3.71 26.64 -9.15
C LEU A 509 -5.02 25.91 -9.43
N SER A 510 -4.87 24.69 -9.97
CA SER A 510 -5.98 23.79 -10.19
C SER A 510 -6.70 23.43 -8.88
N ASP A 511 -8.03 23.44 -8.92
CA ASP A 511 -8.86 22.97 -7.81
C ASP A 511 -8.88 21.44 -7.78
N TYR A 512 -7.94 20.87 -7.05
CA TYR A 512 -7.83 19.43 -6.87
C TYR A 512 -8.84 18.86 -5.88
N VAL A 513 -9.39 19.65 -4.95
CA VAL A 513 -10.40 19.12 -4.01
C VAL A 513 -11.70 18.80 -4.75
N ASP A 514 -11.98 19.54 -5.82
CA ASP A 514 -13.10 19.26 -6.71
C ASP A 514 -12.82 18.26 -7.83
N ASP A 515 -11.57 17.82 -8.00
CA ASP A 515 -11.22 16.79 -8.97
C ASP A 515 -11.93 15.46 -8.64
N PRO A 516 -12.70 14.88 -9.58
CA PRO A 516 -13.45 13.66 -9.32
C PRO A 516 -12.54 12.46 -9.03
N ARG A 517 -11.28 12.43 -9.48
CA ARG A 517 -10.30 11.37 -9.18
C ARG A 517 -9.91 11.40 -7.70
N LEU A 518 -9.64 12.58 -7.14
CA LEU A 518 -9.31 12.72 -5.72
C LEU A 518 -10.52 12.41 -4.82
N LYS A 519 -11.71 12.92 -5.18
CA LYS A 519 -12.98 12.57 -4.50
C LYS A 519 -13.20 11.06 -4.45
N ARG A 520 -12.97 10.35 -5.58
CA ARG A 520 -13.05 8.89 -5.64
C ARG A 520 -12.01 8.20 -4.76
N ALA A 521 -10.76 8.67 -4.74
CA ALA A 521 -9.70 8.07 -3.91
C ALA A 521 -10.00 8.15 -2.40
N VAL A 522 -10.47 9.30 -1.91
CA VAL A 522 -10.88 9.44 -0.50
C VAL A 522 -12.11 8.57 -0.21
N THR A 523 -13.10 8.57 -1.11
CA THR A 523 -14.31 7.74 -0.98
C THR A 523 -13.98 6.24 -0.96
N PHE A 524 -13.03 5.79 -1.78
CA PHE A 524 -12.54 4.41 -1.78
C PHE A 524 -12.08 3.98 -0.37
N LEU A 525 -11.22 4.78 0.27
CA LEU A 525 -10.75 4.49 1.62
C LEU A 525 -11.91 4.37 2.62
N MET A 526 -12.93 5.23 2.50
CA MET A 526 -14.09 5.18 3.41
C MET A 526 -14.94 3.94 3.18
N LYS A 527 -15.17 3.55 1.93
CA LYS A 527 -15.98 2.38 1.58
C LYS A 527 -15.38 1.06 2.08
N ILE A 528 -14.05 0.98 2.20
CA ILE A 528 -13.35 -0.21 2.70
C ILE A 528 -13.13 -0.23 4.22
N ARG A 529 -13.73 0.70 4.97
CA ARG A 529 -13.74 0.63 6.44
C ARG A 529 -14.70 -0.46 6.91
N GLN A 530 -14.23 -1.33 7.79
CA GLN A 530 -15.08 -2.36 8.40
C GLN A 530 -15.97 -1.72 9.50
N PRO A 531 -17.01 -2.43 9.99
CA PRO A 531 -17.81 -1.96 11.13
C PRO A 531 -16.96 -1.70 12.39
N PRO A 532 -17.51 -1.00 13.40
CA PRO A 532 -16.85 -0.76 14.68
C PRO A 532 -16.23 -2.04 15.27
N ASP A 533 -14.90 -2.07 15.37
CA ASP A 533 -14.18 -3.27 15.77
C ASP A 533 -13.78 -3.18 17.27
N PRO A 534 -14.42 -3.96 18.16
CA PRO A 534 -14.11 -3.94 19.59
C PRO A 534 -12.66 -4.32 19.89
N ARG A 535 -12.00 -5.06 19.00
CA ARG A 535 -10.59 -5.45 19.14
C ARG A 535 -9.63 -4.26 19.02
N VAL A 536 -10.08 -3.15 18.44
CA VAL A 536 -9.28 -1.94 18.24
C VAL A 536 -9.88 -0.70 18.92
N GLY A 537 -10.69 -0.91 19.97
CA GLY A 537 -11.30 0.17 20.75
C GLY A 537 -12.60 0.71 20.14
N GLY A 538 -13.30 -0.09 19.32
CA GLY A 538 -14.60 0.27 18.75
C GLY A 538 -14.55 1.20 17.54
N MET A 539 -13.37 1.44 16.95
CA MET A 539 -13.22 2.25 15.74
C MET A 539 -13.55 1.45 14.48
N ARG A 540 -14.01 2.14 13.43
CA ARG A 540 -14.10 1.61 12.05
C ARG A 540 -12.74 1.61 11.37
N ASP A 541 -11.96 0.57 11.60
CA ASP A 541 -10.66 0.42 10.94
C ASP A 541 -10.81 0.05 9.44
N HIS A 542 -9.77 0.20 8.65
CA HIS A 542 -9.78 -0.33 7.28
C HIS A 542 -9.48 -1.83 7.26
N ILE A 543 -9.96 -2.51 6.22
CA ILE A 543 -9.57 -3.89 5.95
C ILE A 543 -8.04 -4.06 5.87
N ARG A 544 -7.58 -5.22 6.34
CA ARG A 544 -6.16 -5.54 6.50
C ARG A 544 -5.66 -6.29 5.27
N PHE A 545 -5.14 -5.56 4.28
CA PHE A 545 -4.39 -6.17 3.19
C PHE A 545 -3.02 -5.55 3.01
N GLY A 546 -2.08 -6.37 2.55
CA GLY A 546 -0.68 -5.99 2.35
C GLY A 546 0.05 -5.59 3.62
N ARG A 547 0.78 -4.46 3.54
CA ARG A 547 1.59 -3.90 4.63
C ARG A 547 0.78 -3.04 5.60
N SER A 548 -0.36 -3.54 6.07
CA SER A 548 -1.27 -2.74 6.90
C SER A 548 -1.76 -3.52 8.11
N PRO A 549 -1.50 -3.05 9.35
CA PRO A 549 -2.18 -3.54 10.55
C PRO A 549 -3.50 -2.79 10.77
N GLY A 550 -4.17 -2.32 9.71
CA GLY A 550 -5.28 -1.38 9.82
C GLY A 550 -4.86 -0.01 10.37
N LYS A 551 -5.26 1.08 9.71
CA LYS A 551 -4.93 2.44 10.17
C LYS A 551 -5.90 3.45 9.58
N THR A 552 -6.65 4.13 10.44
CA THR A 552 -7.52 5.25 10.06
C THR A 552 -6.85 6.60 10.30
N ARG A 553 -7.20 7.56 9.44
CA ARG A 553 -6.87 8.99 9.54
C ARG A 553 -8.16 9.80 9.31
N SER A 554 -8.17 11.06 9.72
CA SER A 554 -9.32 11.97 9.55
C SER A 554 -9.39 12.60 8.15
N LEU A 555 -9.11 11.83 7.10
CA LEU A 555 -9.14 12.30 5.70
C LEU A 555 -10.54 12.73 5.27
N ASP A 556 -11.52 11.96 5.71
CA ASP A 556 -12.95 12.23 5.61
C ASP A 556 -13.35 13.57 6.22
N ALA A 557 -12.87 13.88 7.43
CA ALA A 557 -13.14 15.15 8.10
C ALA A 557 -12.68 16.36 7.28
N ALA A 558 -11.46 16.28 6.74
CA ALA A 558 -10.92 17.38 5.95
C ALA A 558 -11.56 17.48 4.58
N MET A 559 -11.84 16.34 3.94
CA MET A 559 -12.59 16.30 2.69
C MET A 559 -13.99 16.89 2.90
N ALA A 560 -14.66 16.56 4.01
CA ALA A 560 -15.98 17.10 4.35
C ALA A 560 -15.97 18.64 4.36
N ARG A 561 -14.98 19.26 5.01
CA ARG A 561 -14.84 20.72 4.99
C ARG A 561 -14.44 21.25 3.62
N ALA A 562 -13.54 20.57 2.92
CA ALA A 562 -13.00 21.02 1.63
C ALA A 562 -14.09 21.15 0.56
N VAL A 563 -15.02 20.19 0.50
CA VAL A 563 -16.07 20.13 -0.54
C VAL A 563 -17.43 20.64 -0.07
N ARG A 564 -17.52 21.29 1.10
CA ARG A 564 -18.80 21.67 1.72
C ARG A 564 -19.68 22.56 0.85
N GLU A 565 -19.06 23.39 0.00
CA GLU A 565 -19.76 24.31 -0.90
C GLU A 565 -20.01 23.68 -2.28
N SER A 566 -19.02 22.97 -2.81
CA SER A 566 -19.04 22.41 -4.17
C SER A 566 -19.75 21.06 -4.30
N ASP A 567 -19.68 20.21 -3.27
CA ASP A 567 -20.40 18.94 -3.18
C ASP A 567 -20.95 18.73 -1.75
N PRO A 568 -22.05 19.43 -1.40
CA PRO A 568 -22.62 19.35 -0.07
C PRO A 568 -23.06 17.94 0.33
N ARG A 569 -23.41 17.08 -0.64
CA ARG A 569 -23.79 15.70 -0.35
C ARG A 569 -22.58 14.87 0.04
N LEU A 570 -21.50 14.93 -0.73
CA LEU A 570 -20.24 14.27 -0.38
C LEU A 570 -19.71 14.79 0.96
N SER A 571 -19.83 16.09 1.21
CA SER A 571 -19.45 16.71 2.48
C SER A 571 -20.17 16.05 3.67
N ARG A 572 -21.51 15.93 3.61
CA ARG A 572 -22.30 15.28 4.68
C ARG A 572 -21.95 13.81 4.87
N GLN A 573 -21.69 13.09 3.79
CA GLN A 573 -21.31 11.68 3.82
C GLN A 573 -19.93 11.47 4.45
N MET A 574 -18.95 12.29 4.06
CA MET A 574 -17.60 12.25 4.65
C MET A 574 -17.62 12.65 6.13
N GLN A 575 -18.42 13.67 6.48
CA GLN A 575 -18.63 14.08 7.87
C GLN A 575 -19.21 12.93 8.71
N TRP A 576 -20.20 12.21 8.19
CA TRP A 576 -20.75 11.04 8.86
C TRP A 576 -19.67 9.97 9.07
N THR A 577 -18.90 9.63 8.03
CA THR A 577 -17.84 8.60 8.16
C THR A 577 -16.76 8.97 9.18
N TRP A 578 -16.51 10.26 9.37
CA TRP A 578 -15.57 10.75 10.37
C TRP A 578 -16.16 10.59 11.77
N LEU A 579 -17.36 11.12 12.01
CA LEU A 579 -17.98 11.13 13.34
C LEU A 579 -18.36 9.73 13.82
N ASP A 580 -18.78 8.82 12.92
CA ASP A 580 -19.10 7.43 13.27
C ASP A 580 -17.86 6.58 13.61
N ASN A 581 -16.67 7.01 13.17
CA ASN A 581 -15.42 6.29 13.40
C ASN A 581 -14.73 6.67 14.73
N LEU A 582 -15.24 7.65 15.47
CA LEU A 582 -14.48 8.31 16.53
C LEU A 582 -15.13 8.28 17.90
N THR A 583 -14.29 8.09 18.91
CA THR A 583 -14.59 8.56 20.27
C THR A 583 -14.29 10.08 20.36
N PRO A 584 -14.92 10.84 21.27
CA PRO A 584 -14.62 12.26 21.47
C PRO A 584 -13.11 12.57 21.65
N GLU A 585 -12.34 11.66 22.26
CA GLU A 585 -10.90 11.81 22.49
C GLU A 585 -10.03 11.59 21.24
N SER A 586 -10.57 10.95 20.20
CA SER A 586 -9.86 10.59 18.96
C SER A 586 -10.17 11.52 17.79
N ARG A 587 -10.96 12.59 17.99
CA ARG A 587 -11.43 13.51 16.94
C ARG A 587 -10.36 14.14 16.05
N THR A 588 -9.10 14.16 16.48
CA THR A 588 -7.99 14.70 15.70
C THR A 588 -6.99 13.58 15.38
N LEU A 589 -7.33 12.71 14.40
CA LEU A 589 -6.36 11.78 13.82
C LEU A 589 -5.56 12.49 12.72
N GLU A 590 -4.26 12.23 12.70
CA GLU A 590 -3.25 12.88 11.85
C GLU A 590 -3.63 12.90 10.35
N ILE A 591 -3.89 14.10 9.81
CA ILE A 591 -4.01 14.40 8.36
C ILE A 591 -2.85 15.27 7.86
N ASP A 592 -1.71 15.25 8.55
CA ASP A 592 -0.50 15.94 8.08
C ASP A 592 -0.75 17.43 7.75
N MET A 593 -1.39 18.19 8.66
CA MET A 593 -1.56 19.66 8.55
C MET A 593 -0.77 20.42 9.63
N GLY A 594 0.18 19.74 10.28
CA GLY A 594 1.16 20.34 11.19
C GLY A 594 0.60 20.94 12.49
N GLY A 595 -0.67 20.74 12.82
CA GLY A 595 -1.37 21.34 13.96
C GLY A 595 -2.59 22.16 13.55
N PHE A 596 -2.71 22.54 12.27
CA PHE A 596 -3.91 23.22 11.77
C PHE A 596 -5.15 22.32 11.78
N GLU A 597 -5.01 20.99 11.79
CA GLU A 597 -6.13 20.05 11.87
C GLU A 597 -7.03 20.29 13.09
N TYR A 598 -6.51 20.85 14.19
CA TYR A 598 -7.30 21.17 15.38
C TYR A 598 -8.32 22.31 15.17
N LEU A 599 -8.14 23.13 14.12
CA LEU A 599 -9.05 24.22 13.74
C LEU A 599 -9.72 23.94 12.39
N TYR A 600 -9.02 23.25 11.49
CA TYR A 600 -9.52 22.94 10.16
C TYR A 600 -10.64 21.90 10.22
N LEU A 601 -10.54 20.87 11.06
CA LEU A 601 -11.62 19.89 11.16
C LEU A 601 -12.83 20.50 11.88
N ASP A 602 -13.99 20.48 11.24
CA ASP A 602 -15.22 21.10 11.74
C ASP A 602 -16.27 20.05 12.10
N PRO A 603 -16.43 19.69 13.40
CA PRO A 603 -17.41 18.70 13.83
C PRO A 603 -18.86 19.19 13.71
N SER A 604 -19.09 20.48 13.42
CA SER A 604 -20.44 21.05 13.32
C SER A 604 -21.07 20.92 11.93
N LEU A 605 -20.32 20.44 10.93
CA LEU A 605 -20.86 20.21 9.59
C LEU A 605 -22.00 19.18 9.62
N PRO A 606 -23.02 19.28 8.75
CA PRO A 606 -24.13 18.34 8.71
C PRO A 606 -23.67 16.93 8.32
N VAL A 607 -24.42 15.91 8.73
CA VAL A 607 -24.12 14.49 8.46
C VAL A 607 -25.20 13.82 7.63
N GLU A 608 -24.81 12.84 6.81
CA GLU A 608 -25.72 11.97 6.04
C GLU A 608 -25.11 10.57 6.00
N VAL A 609 -25.86 9.54 6.44
CA VAL A 609 -25.42 8.15 6.30
C VAL A 609 -25.36 7.82 4.79
N PRO A 610 -24.22 7.39 4.25
CA PRO A 610 -24.13 7.01 2.85
C PRO A 610 -24.93 5.73 2.57
N ASP A 611 -25.57 5.66 1.41
CA ASP A 611 -26.20 4.44 0.91
C ASP A 611 -25.16 3.57 0.17
N TRP A 612 -24.14 3.10 0.89
CA TRP A 612 -23.09 2.25 0.33
C TRP A 612 -23.38 0.77 0.65
N GLY A 613 -23.80 0.03 -0.36
CA GLY A 613 -23.94 -1.43 -0.31
C GLY A 613 -22.70 -2.18 -0.81
N THR A 614 -22.94 -3.35 -1.36
CA THR A 614 -21.93 -4.21 -1.97
C THR A 614 -21.31 -3.56 -3.22
N GLU A 615 -19.99 -3.58 -3.34
CA GLU A 615 -19.26 -2.99 -4.46
C GLU A 615 -18.01 -3.78 -4.84
N VAL A 616 -17.70 -3.78 -6.14
CA VAL A 616 -16.44 -4.29 -6.69
C VAL A 616 -15.46 -3.15 -6.91
N PHE A 617 -14.25 -3.35 -6.42
CA PHE A 617 -13.07 -2.55 -6.69
C PHE A 617 -12.14 -3.36 -7.59
N PRO A 618 -12.13 -3.12 -8.91
CA PRO A 618 -11.43 -3.95 -9.89
C PRO A 618 -10.00 -4.37 -9.52
N HIS A 619 -9.22 -3.46 -8.92
CA HIS A 619 -7.84 -3.79 -8.53
C HIS A 619 -7.73 -4.42 -7.14
N MET A 620 -8.71 -4.24 -6.25
CA MET A 620 -8.64 -4.76 -4.88
C MET A 620 -9.44 -6.06 -4.68
N GLY A 621 -10.71 -6.06 -5.05
CA GLY A 621 -11.65 -7.16 -4.86
C GLY A 621 -13.07 -6.70 -4.53
N ILE A 622 -13.81 -7.47 -3.74
CA ILE A 622 -15.24 -7.25 -3.48
C ILE A 622 -15.46 -6.91 -2.01
N ILE A 623 -16.26 -5.86 -1.77
CA ILE A 623 -16.84 -5.57 -0.46
C ILE A 623 -18.31 -5.96 -0.51
N PHE A 624 -18.72 -6.89 0.33
CA PHE A 624 -20.13 -7.18 0.60
C PHE A 624 -20.58 -6.36 1.81
N ARG A 625 -21.72 -5.67 1.70
CA ARG A 625 -22.25 -4.87 2.81
C ARG A 625 -23.78 -4.80 2.82
N ASN A 626 -24.36 -4.88 4.02
CA ASN A 626 -25.78 -4.57 4.28
C ASN A 626 -25.91 -3.79 5.59
N GLY A 627 -26.78 -2.77 5.65
CA GLY A 627 -27.08 -2.02 6.87
C GLY A 627 -25.99 -1.06 7.37
N LEU A 628 -25.29 -0.37 6.47
CA LEU A 628 -24.30 0.66 6.85
C LEU A 628 -24.89 1.66 7.85
N GLY A 629 -24.15 1.92 8.92
CA GLY A 629 -24.54 2.91 9.94
C GLY A 629 -25.60 2.45 10.93
N THR A 630 -25.90 1.16 10.94
CA THR A 630 -26.71 0.50 11.98
C THR A 630 -25.83 -0.39 12.87
N ASP A 631 -26.30 -0.70 14.07
CA ASP A 631 -25.67 -1.71 14.92
C ASP A 631 -25.88 -3.15 14.38
N GLN A 632 -26.64 -3.29 13.30
CA GLN A 632 -26.87 -4.55 12.59
C GLN A 632 -26.03 -4.66 11.29
N GLU A 633 -24.98 -3.86 11.11
CA GLU A 633 -24.19 -3.89 9.86
C GLU A 633 -23.55 -5.26 9.61
N HIS A 634 -23.73 -5.79 8.39
CA HIS A 634 -23.05 -6.96 7.88
C HIS A 634 -22.01 -6.53 6.84
N PHE A 635 -20.80 -7.07 6.94
CA PHE A 635 -19.68 -6.67 6.08
C PHE A 635 -18.76 -7.85 5.81
N ALA A 636 -18.32 -8.02 4.56
CA ALA A 636 -17.30 -9.00 4.21
C ALA A 636 -16.36 -8.46 3.12
N ALA A 637 -15.06 -8.75 3.22
CA ALA A 637 -14.05 -8.30 2.27
C ALA A 637 -13.32 -9.49 1.63
N LEU A 638 -13.53 -9.67 0.34
CA LEU A 638 -12.90 -10.70 -0.49
C LEU A 638 -11.84 -10.05 -1.39
N LEU A 639 -10.57 -10.44 -1.22
CA LEU A 639 -9.49 -9.92 -2.04
C LEU A 639 -9.32 -10.76 -3.30
N SER A 640 -9.27 -10.09 -4.45
CA SER A 640 -9.17 -10.81 -5.73
C SER A 640 -8.45 -10.05 -6.81
N GLY A 641 -8.22 -8.74 -6.68
CA GLY A 641 -7.64 -7.98 -7.77
C GLY A 641 -6.12 -8.07 -7.85
N ASP A 642 -5.58 -7.41 -8.88
CA ASP A 642 -4.17 -7.36 -9.25
C ASP A 642 -3.40 -6.24 -8.52
N GLN A 643 -4.04 -5.57 -7.55
CA GLN A 643 -3.43 -4.48 -6.81
C GLN A 643 -2.11 -4.94 -6.17
N PRO A 644 -1.01 -4.23 -6.45
CA PRO A 644 0.34 -4.58 -5.98
C PRO A 644 0.51 -4.67 -4.46
N GLY A 645 -0.29 -3.88 -3.76
CA GLY A 645 -0.37 -3.87 -2.31
C GLY A 645 -0.86 -5.19 -1.73
N ILE A 646 -1.65 -5.98 -2.47
CA ILE A 646 -2.14 -7.28 -2.04
C ILE A 646 -1.01 -8.29 -2.06
N TYR A 647 -0.79 -8.97 -0.94
CA TYR A 647 0.18 -10.05 -0.91
C TYR A 647 -0.36 -11.28 -1.64
N PRO A 648 0.50 -12.05 -2.36
CA PRO A 648 0.07 -13.28 -3.03
C PRO A 648 -0.64 -14.27 -2.08
N SER A 649 -0.23 -14.30 -0.81
CA SER A 649 -0.87 -15.10 0.25
C SER A 649 -2.30 -14.70 0.56
N GLN A 650 -2.78 -13.56 0.08
CA GLN A 650 -4.11 -13.03 0.37
C GLN A 650 -5.07 -13.10 -0.82
N THR A 651 -4.59 -13.33 -2.04
CA THR A 651 -5.44 -13.44 -3.24
C THR A 651 -6.44 -14.59 -3.10
N GLY A 652 -7.72 -14.30 -3.38
CA GLY A 652 -8.86 -15.19 -3.15
C GLY A 652 -9.34 -15.25 -1.70
N GLY A 653 -8.62 -14.61 -0.77
CA GLY A 653 -8.87 -14.70 0.67
C GLY A 653 -9.99 -13.77 1.16
N LEU A 654 -10.76 -14.26 2.13
CA LEU A 654 -11.70 -13.45 2.90
C LEU A 654 -10.96 -12.85 4.11
N VAL A 655 -10.67 -11.55 4.08
CA VAL A 655 -9.80 -10.90 5.10
C VAL A 655 -10.57 -10.24 6.23
N SER A 656 -11.89 -10.07 6.09
CA SER A 656 -12.74 -9.50 7.12
C SER A 656 -14.18 -10.02 6.93
N LEU A 657 -14.81 -10.43 8.02
CA LEU A 657 -16.22 -10.80 8.11
C LEU A 657 -16.80 -10.26 9.42
N PHE A 658 -17.86 -9.48 9.30
CA PHE A 658 -18.65 -8.93 10.39
C PHE A 658 -20.12 -9.26 10.17
N ALA A 659 -20.83 -9.47 11.26
CA ALA A 659 -22.26 -9.65 11.29
C ALA A 659 -22.84 -8.98 12.53
N TYR A 660 -24.01 -8.35 12.39
CA TYR A 660 -24.63 -7.58 13.47
C TYR A 660 -23.66 -6.58 14.12
N GLY A 661 -22.84 -5.89 13.31
CA GLY A 661 -21.84 -4.92 13.76
C GLY A 661 -20.66 -5.53 14.53
N ARG A 662 -20.53 -6.85 14.64
CA ARG A 662 -19.47 -7.53 15.42
C ARG A 662 -18.53 -8.35 14.53
N PRO A 663 -17.23 -8.42 14.85
CA PRO A 663 -16.28 -9.23 14.11
C PRO A 663 -16.59 -10.72 14.31
N VAL A 664 -16.64 -11.45 13.20
CA VAL A 664 -16.91 -12.90 13.18
C VAL A 664 -15.65 -13.66 12.75
N ALA A 665 -15.03 -13.25 11.64
CA ALA A 665 -13.89 -13.97 11.07
C ALA A 665 -12.95 -13.03 10.29
N GLY A 666 -11.74 -13.49 10.00
CA GLY A 666 -10.81 -12.80 9.10
C GLY A 666 -9.40 -12.65 9.65
N SER A 667 -8.64 -11.71 9.08
CA SER A 667 -7.23 -11.54 9.40
C SER A 667 -6.98 -11.18 10.87
N PHE A 668 -5.91 -11.74 11.42
CA PHE A 668 -5.39 -11.35 12.73
C PHE A 668 -4.98 -9.86 12.74
N LEU A 669 -5.00 -9.23 13.92
CA LEU A 669 -4.71 -7.80 14.11
C LEU A 669 -3.25 -7.40 13.82
N GLY A 670 -2.40 -8.38 13.54
CA GLY A 670 -0.98 -8.20 13.40
C GLY A 670 -0.49 -7.50 12.13
N GLY A 671 0.83 -7.53 11.97
CA GLY A 671 1.53 -6.86 10.89
C GLY A 671 1.87 -7.82 9.75
N TYR A 672 3.06 -7.60 9.17
CA TYR A 672 3.54 -8.27 7.97
C TYR A 672 3.46 -9.80 7.97
N GLY A 673 3.72 -10.45 9.12
CA GLY A 673 3.77 -11.90 9.20
C GLY A 673 2.44 -12.58 9.40
N ASP A 674 1.50 -11.82 9.92
CA ASP A 674 0.15 -12.29 10.18
C ASP A 674 -0.71 -12.28 8.90
N GLN A 675 -0.09 -11.91 7.76
CA GLN A 675 -0.64 -12.01 6.40
C GLN A 675 -0.13 -13.26 5.64
N ALA A 676 0.46 -14.23 6.36
CA ALA A 676 0.91 -15.50 5.79
C ALA A 676 -0.27 -16.36 5.32
N GLU A 677 -0.07 -17.21 4.30
CA GLU A 677 -1.17 -17.96 3.66
C GLU A 677 -1.99 -18.83 4.62
N PHE A 678 -1.35 -19.43 5.62
CA PHE A 678 -2.01 -20.28 6.64
C PHE A 678 -2.87 -19.50 7.63
N LEU A 679 -2.70 -18.17 7.70
CA LEU A 679 -3.43 -17.26 8.59
C LEU A 679 -4.52 -16.46 7.85
N ILE A 680 -4.83 -16.84 6.60
CA ILE A 680 -5.85 -16.22 5.76
C ILE A 680 -6.96 -17.23 5.45
N ASN A 681 -8.20 -16.75 5.32
CA ASN A 681 -9.35 -17.60 5.02
C ASN A 681 -9.45 -17.87 3.51
N ARG A 682 -8.84 -18.97 3.05
CA ARG A 682 -8.64 -19.28 1.62
C ARG A 682 -8.47 -20.77 1.36
N VAL A 683 -8.34 -21.13 0.08
CA VAL A 683 -7.77 -22.42 -0.35
C VAL A 683 -6.26 -22.26 -0.59
N SER A 684 -5.51 -23.28 -0.17
CA SER A 684 -4.07 -23.44 -0.37
C SER A 684 -3.74 -24.88 -0.75
N LEU A 685 -2.53 -25.12 -1.28
CA LEU A 685 -2.00 -26.49 -1.40
C LEU A 685 -1.86 -27.12 -0.02
N ALA A 686 -2.15 -28.41 0.13
CA ALA A 686 -1.98 -29.12 1.39
C ALA A 686 -0.49 -29.22 1.74
N ARG A 687 -0.07 -28.77 2.94
CA ARG A 687 1.32 -28.62 3.38
C ARG A 687 1.40 -28.54 4.90
N ASP A 688 2.57 -28.84 5.45
CA ASP A 688 2.85 -28.60 6.86
C ASP A 688 3.65 -27.30 7.06
N PRO A 689 3.10 -26.26 7.73
CA PRO A 689 3.83 -25.03 8.04
C PRO A 689 5.08 -25.28 8.91
N ARG A 690 5.13 -26.38 9.68
CA ARG A 690 6.26 -26.73 10.56
C ARG A 690 7.47 -27.28 9.78
N ALA A 691 7.26 -27.80 8.57
CA ALA A 691 8.34 -28.24 7.69
C ALA A 691 9.21 -27.08 7.17
N PHE A 692 8.75 -25.84 7.29
CA PHE A 692 9.49 -24.64 6.91
C PHE A 692 10.48 -24.21 8.01
N SER A 693 11.69 -24.77 7.99
CA SER A 693 12.75 -24.37 8.92
C SER A 693 13.15 -22.89 8.74
N PRO A 694 13.56 -22.17 9.81
CA PRO A 694 14.09 -20.81 9.72
C PRO A 694 15.30 -20.74 8.75
N GLY A 695 15.08 -20.25 7.52
CA GLY A 695 16.11 -20.17 6.48
C GLY A 695 15.74 -20.87 5.17
N LYS A 696 14.79 -21.80 5.17
CA LYS A 696 14.10 -22.24 3.94
C LYS A 696 13.00 -21.23 3.63
N THR A 697 12.94 -20.74 2.40
CA THR A 697 12.04 -19.62 2.07
C THR A 697 10.62 -20.15 1.92
N PRO A 698 9.61 -19.60 2.64
CA PRO A 698 8.22 -19.97 2.39
C PRO A 698 7.88 -19.69 0.93
N PHE A 699 7.15 -20.60 0.31
CA PHE A 699 6.63 -20.45 -1.04
C PHE A 699 5.16 -20.02 -0.96
N TYR A 700 4.85 -18.80 -1.37
CA TYR A 700 3.47 -18.37 -1.59
C TYR A 700 3.16 -18.49 -3.07
N PHE A 701 1.92 -18.78 -3.44
CA PHE A 701 1.59 -18.91 -4.84
C PHE A 701 1.00 -17.63 -5.41
N ARG A 702 1.53 -17.19 -6.56
CA ARG A 702 0.97 -16.07 -7.34
C ARG A 702 -0.04 -16.58 -8.36
N GLY A 703 -1.16 -15.84 -8.48
CA GLY A 703 -2.15 -15.92 -9.56
C GLY A 703 -1.55 -15.86 -10.97
N ALA A 704 -0.52 -15.03 -11.16
CA ALA A 704 0.22 -14.84 -12.42
C ALA A 704 1.48 -14.00 -12.14
N PRO A 705 2.45 -13.85 -13.07
CA PRO A 705 3.68 -13.17 -12.76
C PRO A 705 3.46 -11.66 -12.60
N TYR A 706 3.45 -11.20 -11.34
CA TYR A 706 3.82 -9.82 -11.00
C TYR A 706 5.15 -9.50 -11.70
N SER A 707 5.07 -8.66 -12.73
CA SER A 707 6.24 -8.01 -13.29
C SER A 707 6.72 -7.03 -12.22
N GLY A 708 7.74 -7.43 -11.48
CA GLY A 708 8.36 -6.59 -10.45
C GLY A 708 9.07 -5.35 -10.99
N SER A 709 8.65 -4.83 -12.14
CA SER A 709 9.14 -3.62 -12.76
C SER A 709 8.10 -2.51 -12.65
N TRP A 710 7.97 -1.97 -11.44
CA TRP A 710 7.37 -0.66 -11.14
C TRP A 710 7.97 0.52 -11.94
N PHE A 711 8.99 0.28 -12.77
CA PHE A 711 9.98 1.28 -13.21
C PHE A 711 10.43 1.15 -14.64
N ASP A 712 9.66 0.47 -15.48
CA ASP A 712 9.97 0.36 -16.88
C ASP A 712 8.73 0.80 -17.66
N PRO A 713 8.63 2.09 -18.05
CA PRO A 713 7.55 2.58 -18.90
C PRO A 713 7.57 1.91 -20.29
N ASP A 714 8.70 1.31 -20.69
CA ASP A 714 8.92 0.64 -21.97
C ASP A 714 8.75 -0.88 -21.89
N ARG A 715 8.61 -1.45 -20.69
CA ARG A 715 8.05 -2.80 -20.57
C ARG A 715 6.56 -2.66 -20.77
N PRO A 716 5.96 -3.47 -21.64
CA PRO A 716 4.52 -3.60 -21.62
C PRO A 716 4.13 -3.94 -20.17
N ARG A 717 3.32 -3.07 -19.53
CA ARG A 717 2.30 -3.58 -18.61
C ARG A 717 1.76 -4.81 -19.33
N ALA A 718 1.73 -5.98 -18.71
CA ALA A 718 1.15 -7.12 -19.39
C ALA A 718 -0.25 -6.66 -19.83
N VAL A 719 -0.37 -6.33 -21.11
CA VAL A 719 -1.60 -5.90 -21.74
C VAL A 719 -2.25 -7.24 -21.93
N PHE A 720 -3.00 -7.68 -20.92
CA PHE A 720 -3.97 -8.73 -21.15
C PHE A 720 -5.12 -8.04 -21.88
N GLU A 721 -4.95 -7.96 -23.20
CA GLU A 721 -6.08 -7.87 -24.11
C GLU A 721 -7.05 -8.96 -23.65
N ALA A 722 -8.24 -8.54 -23.20
CA ALA A 722 -9.44 -9.34 -23.00
C ALA A 722 -9.25 -10.85 -22.73
N GLN A 723 -9.57 -11.24 -21.49
CA GLN A 723 -9.92 -12.59 -21.02
C GLN A 723 -8.78 -13.51 -20.54
N GLU A 724 -9.11 -14.16 -19.42
CA GLU A 724 -8.56 -15.41 -18.86
C GLU A 724 -7.27 -15.36 -18.02
N GLY A 725 -7.45 -15.36 -16.69
CA GLY A 725 -6.61 -16.18 -15.81
C GLY A 725 -5.68 -15.50 -14.82
N ASP A 726 -5.92 -14.24 -14.45
CA ASP A 726 -5.34 -13.58 -13.27
C ASP A 726 -6.38 -13.58 -12.13
N GLY A 727 -5.96 -13.37 -10.87
CA GLY A 727 -6.91 -13.06 -9.81
C GLY A 727 -7.81 -11.91 -10.27
N SER A 728 -9.07 -12.21 -10.56
CA SER A 728 -9.98 -11.24 -11.16
C SER A 728 -11.40 -11.58 -10.71
N THR A 729 -12.15 -10.53 -10.37
CA THR A 729 -13.59 -10.66 -10.16
C THR A 729 -14.22 -10.93 -11.52
N ASN A 730 -14.46 -12.20 -11.82
CA ASN A 730 -14.91 -12.68 -13.13
C ASN A 730 -16.41 -12.56 -13.34
N ALA A 731 -17.16 -12.56 -12.24
CA ALA A 731 -18.59 -12.29 -12.25
C ALA A 731 -18.97 -11.60 -10.94
N PHE A 732 -19.90 -10.66 -11.05
CA PHE A 732 -20.46 -9.94 -9.92
C PHE A 732 -21.91 -9.56 -10.21
N SER A 733 -22.77 -9.67 -9.21
CA SER A 733 -24.07 -9.01 -9.20
C SER A 733 -24.43 -8.58 -7.79
N SER A 734 -25.15 -7.46 -7.69
CA SER A 734 -25.78 -7.03 -6.44
C SER A 734 -27.26 -6.82 -6.72
N LEU A 735 -28.09 -7.62 -6.06
CA LEU A 735 -29.52 -7.73 -6.29
C LEU A 735 -30.25 -7.76 -4.94
N PRO A 736 -31.58 -7.54 -4.92
CA PRO A 736 -32.37 -7.70 -3.71
C PRO A 736 -32.14 -9.05 -3.06
N ARG A 737 -31.90 -9.02 -1.75
CA ARG A 737 -31.67 -10.20 -0.91
C ARG A 737 -30.49 -11.12 -1.27
N GLN A 738 -29.78 -10.86 -2.39
CA GLN A 738 -28.66 -11.69 -2.83
C GLN A 738 -27.59 -10.85 -3.55
N ASP A 739 -26.37 -10.89 -3.06
CA ASP A 739 -25.19 -10.48 -3.84
C ASP A 739 -24.34 -11.69 -4.21
N TYR A 740 -23.61 -11.59 -5.31
CA TYR A 740 -22.77 -12.65 -5.84
C TYR A 740 -21.40 -12.12 -6.26
N GLY A 741 -20.36 -12.88 -5.92
CA GLY A 741 -19.00 -12.66 -6.40
C GLY A 741 -18.34 -13.97 -6.83
N MET A 742 -17.64 -13.95 -7.97
CA MET A 742 -16.82 -15.05 -8.46
C MET A 742 -15.38 -14.60 -8.69
N VAL A 743 -14.44 -15.36 -8.17
CA VAL A 743 -13.00 -15.12 -8.27
C VAL A 743 -12.31 -16.39 -8.74
N ASP A 744 -11.52 -16.30 -9.81
CA ASP A 744 -10.60 -17.36 -10.20
C ASP A 744 -9.18 -17.04 -9.75
N VAL A 745 -8.47 -18.06 -9.26
CA VAL A 745 -7.11 -17.99 -8.77
C VAL A 745 -6.32 -19.16 -9.33
N LEU A 746 -5.21 -18.87 -10.00
CA LEU A 746 -4.25 -19.89 -10.45
C LEU A 746 -3.05 -19.91 -9.50
N LEU A 747 -2.87 -20.98 -8.72
CA LEU A 747 -1.68 -21.15 -7.89
C LEU A 747 -0.59 -21.87 -8.69
N LYS A 748 0.16 -21.12 -9.51
CA LYS A 748 1.17 -21.71 -10.42
C LYS A 748 2.60 -21.38 -10.06
N TYR A 749 2.88 -20.11 -9.73
CA TYR A 749 4.26 -19.64 -9.57
C TYR A 749 4.60 -19.57 -8.08
N PRO A 750 5.41 -20.52 -7.56
CA PRO A 750 5.91 -20.42 -6.21
C PRO A 750 6.77 -19.16 -6.11
N HIS A 751 6.31 -18.23 -5.30
CA HIS A 751 6.97 -16.98 -5.01
C HIS A 751 7.66 -17.08 -3.65
N THR A 752 8.98 -17.01 -3.69
CA THR A 752 9.79 -16.91 -2.49
C THR A 752 9.72 -15.48 -1.96
N PHE A 753 8.88 -15.25 -0.94
CA PHE A 753 8.96 -13.98 -0.21
C PHE A 753 10.19 -14.05 0.69
N ARG A 754 11.32 -13.50 0.22
CA ARG A 754 12.61 -13.52 0.93
C ARG A 754 12.63 -12.84 2.31
N LYS A 755 11.49 -12.35 2.81
CA LYS A 755 11.40 -11.79 4.17
C LYS A 755 11.03 -12.91 5.14
N LYS A 756 11.91 -13.20 6.11
CA LYS A 756 11.61 -13.98 7.34
C LYS A 756 10.29 -13.57 8.01
N LYS A 757 9.81 -12.34 7.75
CA LYS A 757 8.61 -11.79 8.32
C LYS A 757 7.31 -12.45 7.88
N MET A 758 7.21 -13.11 6.72
CA MET A 758 5.96 -13.77 6.31
C MET A 758 5.93 -15.28 6.61
N SER A 759 7.03 -15.84 7.13
CA SER A 759 7.08 -17.25 7.50
C SER A 759 5.92 -17.60 8.45
N PRO A 760 5.34 -18.82 8.31
CA PRO A 760 4.38 -19.29 9.28
C PRO A 760 4.97 -19.18 10.70
N PRO A 761 4.15 -18.84 11.72
CA PRO A 761 4.61 -18.86 13.10
C PRO A 761 5.15 -20.25 13.46
N ALA A 762 6.31 -20.30 14.13
CA ALA A 762 6.95 -21.57 14.48
C ALA A 762 6.15 -22.38 15.52
N ASP A 763 5.30 -21.69 16.28
CA ASP A 763 4.39 -22.24 17.29
C ASP A 763 2.98 -22.51 16.74
N LEU A 764 2.75 -22.39 15.43
CA LEU A 764 1.47 -22.70 14.81
C LEU A 764 1.28 -24.23 14.78
N PRO A 765 0.38 -24.81 15.60
CA PRO A 765 0.03 -26.21 15.46
C PRO A 765 -0.70 -26.41 14.13
N TRP A 766 -0.54 -27.57 13.49
CA TRP A 766 -1.16 -27.81 12.18
C TRP A 766 -1.61 -29.28 12.00
N PRO A 767 -2.78 -29.54 11.39
CA PRO A 767 -3.18 -30.89 11.01
C PRO A 767 -2.25 -31.46 9.93
N GLU A 768 -1.97 -32.75 9.97
CA GLU A 768 -1.19 -33.41 8.92
C GLU A 768 -1.95 -33.40 7.58
N PRO A 769 -1.25 -33.16 6.44
CA PRO A 769 -1.83 -33.33 5.11
C PRO A 769 -2.30 -34.77 4.84
N LEU A 770 -3.57 -34.93 4.44
CA LEU A 770 -4.21 -36.25 4.28
C LEU A 770 -3.52 -37.14 3.23
N ALA A 771 -3.17 -36.57 2.08
CA ALA A 771 -2.57 -37.27 0.94
C ALA A 771 -1.16 -36.75 0.61
N GLY A 772 -0.42 -36.29 1.63
CA GLY A 772 0.89 -35.67 1.45
C GLY A 772 0.83 -34.21 0.98
N GLU A 773 1.99 -33.66 0.62
CA GLU A 773 2.08 -32.26 0.18
C GLU A 773 1.59 -32.06 -1.26
N GLY A 774 0.83 -30.99 -1.48
CA GLY A 774 0.39 -30.57 -2.81
C GLY A 774 1.44 -29.72 -3.55
N GLU A 775 1.46 -29.90 -4.87
CA GLU A 775 2.32 -29.18 -5.81
C GLU A 775 1.53 -28.26 -6.76
N PRO A 776 2.10 -27.15 -7.24
CA PRO A 776 1.48 -26.35 -8.30
C PRO A 776 1.60 -27.05 -9.68
N PRO A 777 0.75 -26.69 -10.67
CA PRO A 777 -0.30 -25.69 -10.59
C PRO A 777 -1.63 -26.25 -10.07
N ILE A 778 -2.37 -25.43 -9.33
CA ILE A 778 -3.81 -25.67 -9.08
C ILE A 778 -4.64 -24.48 -9.54
N TRP A 779 -5.80 -24.79 -10.10
CA TRP A 779 -6.86 -23.82 -10.36
C TRP A 779 -7.84 -23.85 -9.22
N TRP A 780 -8.22 -22.68 -8.74
CA TRP A 780 -9.18 -22.49 -7.68
C TRP A 780 -10.19 -21.43 -8.08
N ARG A 781 -11.47 -21.79 -8.11
CA ARG A 781 -12.59 -20.87 -8.29
C ARG A 781 -13.34 -20.72 -6.97
N ARG A 782 -13.43 -19.49 -6.46
CA ARG A 782 -14.32 -19.13 -5.34
C ARG A 782 -15.58 -18.47 -5.89
N GLN A 783 -16.73 -19.10 -5.65
CA GLN A 783 -18.05 -18.50 -5.83
C GLN A 783 -18.62 -18.16 -4.44
N THR A 784 -19.11 -16.95 -4.24
CA THR A 784 -19.66 -16.48 -2.95
C THR A 784 -21.02 -15.86 -3.18
N LEU A 785 -22.04 -16.37 -2.48
CA LEU A 785 -23.35 -15.73 -2.32
C LEU A 785 -23.39 -15.05 -0.95
N PHE A 786 -23.73 -13.77 -0.93
CA PHE A 786 -24.12 -13.06 0.27
C PHE A 786 -25.64 -12.94 0.28
N LEU A 787 -26.28 -13.87 0.98
CA LEU A 787 -27.71 -13.92 1.15
C LEU A 787 -28.08 -13.02 2.31
N LYS A 788 -28.95 -12.05 2.04
CA LYS A 788 -29.28 -10.96 2.95
C LYS A 788 -30.79 -10.77 3.03
N ASP A 789 -31.24 -10.23 4.15
CA ASP A 789 -32.61 -9.78 4.30
C ASP A 789 -32.73 -8.32 3.83
N ASP A 790 -33.96 -7.88 3.56
CA ASP A 790 -34.23 -6.46 3.28
C ASP A 790 -33.92 -5.62 4.53
N GLU A 791 -34.26 -6.17 5.71
CA GLU A 791 -33.95 -5.57 7.01
C GLU A 791 -32.57 -6.02 7.50
N PRO A 792 -31.62 -5.12 7.79
CA PRO A 792 -30.29 -5.51 8.28
C PRO A 792 -30.31 -6.36 9.56
N ALA A 793 -31.33 -6.20 10.41
CA ALA A 793 -31.52 -7.00 11.62
C ALA A 793 -31.92 -8.47 11.35
N GLY A 794 -32.37 -8.76 10.12
CA GLY A 794 -32.78 -10.08 9.67
C GLY A 794 -31.63 -11.02 9.37
N VAL A 795 -31.91 -12.05 8.58
CA VAL A 795 -30.94 -13.12 8.27
C VAL A 795 -30.00 -12.72 7.15
N ASN A 796 -28.70 -12.66 7.46
CA ASN A 796 -27.64 -12.30 6.53
C ASN A 796 -26.45 -13.26 6.70
N TYR A 797 -26.04 -13.97 5.64
CA TYR A 797 -25.02 -15.01 5.72
C TYR A 797 -24.31 -15.27 4.39
N LEU A 798 -23.21 -16.03 4.43
CA LEU A 798 -22.44 -16.38 3.24
C LEU A 798 -22.63 -17.85 2.87
N VAL A 799 -22.73 -18.14 1.58
CA VAL A 799 -22.57 -19.47 1.01
C VAL A 799 -21.41 -19.43 0.03
N MET A 800 -20.41 -20.29 0.23
CA MET A 800 -19.19 -20.30 -0.57
C MET A 800 -18.95 -21.66 -1.19
N ARG A 801 -18.63 -21.67 -2.49
CA ARG A 801 -18.13 -22.84 -3.20
C ARG A 801 -16.72 -22.55 -3.72
N ASP A 802 -15.75 -23.26 -3.17
CA ASP A 802 -14.37 -23.26 -3.63
C ASP A 802 -14.11 -24.52 -4.44
N SER A 803 -14.17 -24.43 -5.77
CA SER A 803 -13.86 -25.56 -6.65
C SER A 803 -12.38 -25.56 -7.02
N VAL A 804 -11.74 -26.72 -6.88
CA VAL A 804 -10.32 -26.91 -7.14
C VAL A 804 -10.12 -27.93 -8.25
N SER A 805 -9.16 -27.67 -9.14
CA SER A 805 -8.72 -28.63 -10.15
C SER A 805 -7.21 -28.57 -10.38
N GLY A 806 -6.60 -29.70 -10.71
CA GLY A 806 -5.16 -29.85 -10.92
C GLY A 806 -4.59 -31.18 -10.41
N GLY A 807 -5.41 -32.00 -9.74
CA GLY A 807 -5.09 -33.33 -9.25
C GLY A 807 -4.22 -33.33 -8.00
N GLN A 808 -4.22 -32.23 -7.23
CA GLN A 808 -3.28 -32.01 -6.15
C GLN A 808 -4.00 -31.86 -4.81
N PRO A 809 -3.43 -32.39 -3.70
CA PRO A 809 -3.96 -32.18 -2.37
C PRO A 809 -4.09 -30.70 -2.02
N THR A 810 -5.25 -30.31 -1.49
CA THR A 810 -5.52 -28.94 -1.04
C THR A 810 -6.04 -28.90 0.39
N MET A 811 -5.97 -27.72 0.98
CA MET A 811 -6.56 -27.39 2.27
C MET A 811 -7.45 -26.16 2.13
N TRP A 812 -8.50 -26.11 2.93
CA TRP A 812 -9.34 -24.94 3.12
C TRP A 812 -9.24 -24.50 4.57
N THR A 813 -8.88 -23.23 4.78
CA THR A 813 -8.67 -22.63 6.09
C THR A 813 -9.71 -21.56 6.34
N PHE A 814 -10.30 -21.56 7.54
CA PHE A 814 -11.19 -20.49 7.96
C PHE A 814 -11.07 -20.20 9.45
N TRP A 815 -10.42 -19.09 9.76
CA TRP A 815 -10.22 -18.55 11.09
C TRP A 815 -11.40 -17.70 11.52
N THR A 816 -11.93 -18.04 12.69
CA THR A 816 -13.08 -17.39 13.32
C THR A 816 -12.72 -16.92 14.70
N ALA A 817 -13.21 -15.75 15.02
CA ALA A 817 -12.91 -15.06 16.25
C ALA A 817 -13.91 -15.53 17.33
N SER A 818 -13.60 -16.69 17.91
CA SER A 818 -14.47 -17.49 18.78
C SER A 818 -13.80 -17.95 20.07
N GLU A 819 -14.63 -18.28 21.06
CA GLU A 819 -14.27 -18.88 22.34
C GLU A 819 -14.10 -20.39 22.27
N MET A 820 -14.74 -21.09 21.32
CA MET A 820 -14.48 -22.49 20.98
C MET A 820 -15.28 -22.88 19.72
N VAL A 821 -14.82 -23.91 19.00
CA VAL A 821 -15.56 -24.57 17.91
C VAL A 821 -15.99 -25.98 18.31
N GLY A 822 -17.25 -26.32 18.17
CA GLY A 822 -17.82 -27.62 18.56
C GLY A 822 -18.87 -28.13 17.59
N THR A 823 -19.37 -29.34 17.83
CA THR A 823 -20.56 -29.85 17.14
C THR A 823 -21.82 -29.21 17.73
N PRO A 824 -22.96 -29.18 17.01
CA PRO A 824 -24.23 -28.70 17.55
C PRO A 824 -24.66 -29.36 18.87
N ALA A 825 -24.28 -30.64 19.07
CA ALA A 825 -24.56 -31.34 20.32
C ALA A 825 -23.68 -30.82 21.48
N ALA A 826 -22.38 -30.58 21.21
CA ALA A 826 -21.48 -30.01 22.21
C ALA A 826 -21.82 -28.56 22.56
N THR A 827 -22.47 -27.83 21.64
CA THR A 827 -22.85 -26.42 21.83
C THR A 827 -24.25 -26.25 22.40
N ALA A 828 -24.97 -27.35 22.67
CA ALA A 828 -26.28 -27.34 23.31
C ALA A 828 -26.21 -26.84 24.76
N ASP A 829 -25.14 -27.19 25.49
CA ASP A 829 -24.77 -26.57 26.76
C ASP A 829 -23.69 -25.52 26.51
N ARG A 830 -24.14 -24.29 26.23
CA ARG A 830 -23.25 -23.17 25.94
C ARG A 830 -22.36 -22.83 27.13
N ASP A 831 -22.89 -22.87 28.35
CA ASP A 831 -22.20 -22.40 29.54
C ASP A 831 -21.05 -23.36 29.88
N GLU A 832 -21.30 -24.67 29.82
CA GLU A 832 -20.24 -25.68 29.97
C GLU A 832 -19.11 -25.50 28.95
N MET A 833 -19.46 -25.26 27.69
CA MET A 833 -18.46 -25.07 26.62
C MET A 833 -17.64 -23.79 26.78
N LEU A 834 -18.25 -22.71 27.29
CA LEU A 834 -17.55 -21.47 27.61
C LEU A 834 -16.63 -21.63 28.84
N GLU A 835 -17.05 -22.38 29.86
CA GLU A 835 -16.20 -22.71 31.00
C GLU A 835 -14.98 -23.56 30.59
N ALA A 836 -15.16 -24.45 29.61
CA ALA A 836 -14.09 -25.27 29.04
C ALA A 836 -13.20 -24.53 28.02
N ALA A 837 -13.53 -23.27 27.67
CA ALA A 837 -12.80 -22.52 26.65
C ALA A 837 -11.33 -22.30 27.04
N PRO A 838 -10.37 -22.55 26.14
CA PRO A 838 -8.94 -22.48 26.47
C PRO A 838 -8.40 -21.05 26.63
N GLY A 839 -9.24 -20.02 26.47
CA GLY A 839 -8.83 -18.61 26.46
C GLY A 839 -7.71 -18.34 25.47
N ASN A 840 -6.64 -17.68 25.90
CA ASN A 840 -5.50 -17.36 25.02
C ASN A 840 -4.57 -18.56 24.73
N ALA A 841 -4.82 -19.75 25.28
CA ALA A 841 -3.92 -20.88 25.10
C ALA A 841 -4.00 -21.43 23.65
N ILE A 842 -2.84 -21.64 23.03
CA ILE A 842 -2.73 -22.35 21.75
C ILE A 842 -3.11 -23.81 21.99
N THR A 843 -3.98 -24.37 21.13
CA THR A 843 -4.42 -25.77 21.24
C THR A 843 -3.96 -26.59 20.05
N ALA A 844 -3.59 -27.85 20.31
CA ALA A 844 -3.24 -28.79 19.25
C ALA A 844 -4.45 -29.08 18.33
N PRO A 845 -4.21 -29.52 17.09
CA PRO A 845 -5.29 -29.87 16.18
C PRO A 845 -6.05 -31.09 16.72
N ARG A 846 -7.37 -31.01 16.71
CA ARG A 846 -8.26 -32.12 17.08
C ARG A 846 -9.32 -32.35 16.01
N PRO A 847 -9.76 -33.60 15.81
CA PRO A 847 -10.81 -33.91 14.86
C PRO A 847 -12.17 -33.35 15.29
N LEU A 848 -13.01 -33.10 14.29
CA LEU A 848 -14.43 -32.76 14.44
C LEU A 848 -15.27 -33.75 13.62
N GLU A 849 -16.27 -34.34 14.27
CA GLU A 849 -17.17 -35.31 13.64
C GLU A 849 -18.41 -34.63 13.04
N GLY A 850 -18.90 -35.20 11.93
CA GLY A 850 -20.06 -34.67 11.21
C GLY A 850 -19.71 -33.55 10.23
N ASN A 851 -20.72 -32.78 9.84
CA ASN A 851 -20.64 -31.72 8.83
C ASN A 851 -21.24 -30.39 9.30
N ARG A 852 -21.61 -30.30 10.57
CA ARG A 852 -22.16 -29.11 11.20
C ARG A 852 -21.30 -28.74 12.40
N PHE A 853 -20.93 -27.47 12.51
CA PHE A 853 -20.13 -26.96 13.62
C PHE A 853 -20.61 -25.58 14.03
N THR A 854 -20.52 -25.28 15.32
CA THR A 854 -20.79 -23.94 15.84
C THR A 854 -19.50 -23.39 16.44
N ALA A 855 -19.12 -22.19 16.03
CA ALA A 855 -18.14 -21.37 16.72
C ALA A 855 -18.84 -20.40 17.66
N LEU A 856 -18.59 -20.50 18.96
CA LEU A 856 -19.15 -19.58 19.95
C LEU A 856 -18.40 -18.26 19.86
N GLY A 857 -19.03 -17.19 19.40
CA GLY A 857 -18.31 -15.94 19.10
C GLY A 857 -17.87 -15.16 20.33
N SER A 858 -16.67 -14.57 20.26
CA SER A 858 -16.11 -13.79 21.37
C SER A 858 -16.81 -12.44 21.61
N TRP A 859 -17.66 -11.98 20.68
CA TRP A 859 -18.38 -10.70 20.80
C TRP A 859 -19.89 -10.84 20.59
N GLY A 860 -20.47 -11.96 21.01
CA GLY A 860 -21.92 -12.15 21.02
C GLY A 860 -22.52 -12.38 19.63
N VAL A 861 -21.76 -12.99 18.73
CA VAL A 861 -22.25 -13.51 17.44
C VAL A 861 -21.64 -14.88 17.19
N ASP A 862 -22.43 -15.93 17.30
CA ASP A 862 -22.00 -17.29 16.99
C ASP A 862 -21.98 -17.49 15.47
N LEU A 863 -21.11 -18.37 14.98
CA LEU A 863 -21.06 -18.76 13.57
C LEU A 863 -21.37 -20.24 13.41
N GLU A 864 -22.43 -20.55 12.67
CA GLU A 864 -22.73 -21.91 12.24
C GLU A 864 -22.02 -22.21 10.91
N TYR A 865 -21.36 -23.35 10.87
CA TYR A 865 -20.79 -23.94 9.67
C TYR A 865 -21.64 -25.11 9.23
N PHE A 866 -21.94 -25.15 7.93
CA PHE A 866 -22.45 -26.35 7.28
C PHE A 866 -21.57 -26.71 6.10
N VAL A 867 -20.95 -27.88 6.15
CA VAL A 867 -20.05 -28.40 5.12
C VAL A 867 -20.82 -29.38 4.22
N ALA A 868 -21.29 -28.91 3.08
CA ALA A 868 -21.92 -29.76 2.07
C ALA A 868 -20.88 -30.63 1.34
N GLU A 869 -19.70 -30.07 1.06
CA GLU A 869 -18.55 -30.78 0.49
C GLU A 869 -17.25 -30.26 1.11
N PRO A 870 -16.23 -31.10 1.30
CA PRO A 870 -16.22 -32.55 1.11
C PRO A 870 -17.01 -33.30 2.20
N THR A 871 -17.57 -34.47 1.85
CA THR A 871 -18.33 -35.30 2.80
C THR A 871 -17.46 -36.31 3.56
N ASN A 872 -16.40 -36.83 2.94
CA ASN A 872 -15.69 -38.03 3.40
C ASN A 872 -14.25 -37.79 3.87
N THR A 873 -13.86 -36.54 4.09
CA THR A 873 -12.52 -36.19 4.57
C THR A 873 -12.56 -35.75 6.04
N PRO A 874 -11.49 -35.98 6.81
CA PRO A 874 -11.39 -35.49 8.18
C PRO A 874 -11.50 -33.96 8.25
N ARG A 875 -12.07 -33.48 9.35
CA ARG A 875 -12.25 -32.05 9.65
C ARG A 875 -11.57 -31.79 10.98
N HIS A 876 -10.86 -30.68 11.07
CA HIS A 876 -10.09 -30.37 12.27
C HIS A 876 -10.37 -28.96 12.75
N THR A 877 -10.18 -28.76 14.05
CA THR A 877 -10.09 -27.44 14.65
C THR A 877 -8.87 -27.32 15.55
N LEU A 878 -8.37 -26.09 15.66
CA LEU A 878 -7.29 -25.69 16.56
C LEU A 878 -7.44 -24.21 16.90
N ARG A 879 -6.78 -23.79 17.98
CA ARG A 879 -6.66 -22.39 18.39
C ARG A 879 -5.26 -21.87 18.15
N TRP A 880 -5.16 -20.67 17.61
CA TRP A 880 -3.91 -19.92 17.60
C TRP A 880 -4.14 -18.43 17.87
N GLY A 881 -3.16 -17.80 18.51
CA GLY A 881 -3.21 -16.42 18.95
C GLY A 881 -1.91 -16.00 19.63
N LYS A 882 -1.73 -14.70 19.83
CA LYS A 882 -0.61 -14.16 20.59
C LYS A 882 -0.92 -12.76 21.13
N HIS A 883 0.09 -12.14 21.72
CA HIS A 883 0.07 -10.72 22.05
C HIS A 883 0.69 -9.90 20.91
N TRP A 884 -0.01 -8.88 20.41
CA TRP A 884 0.49 -7.97 19.38
C TRP A 884 0.81 -6.60 19.96
N GLU A 885 2.08 -6.23 19.89
CA GLU A 885 2.55 -4.90 20.29
C GLU A 885 2.17 -3.78 19.32
N VAL A 886 1.72 -4.11 18.09
CA VAL A 886 1.59 -3.16 16.97
C VAL A 886 0.15 -2.88 16.51
N SER A 887 -0.83 -3.61 17.03
CA SER A 887 -2.24 -3.33 16.82
C SER A 887 -2.68 -2.18 17.71
N ARG A 888 -3.68 -1.38 17.32
CA ARG A 888 -4.32 -0.41 18.23
C ARG A 888 -5.47 -1.11 18.96
N PRO A 889 -5.71 -0.87 20.27
CA PRO A 889 -4.78 -0.21 21.18
C PRO A 889 -3.47 -1.00 21.31
N TRP A 890 -2.34 -0.28 21.42
CA TRP A 890 -1.01 -0.88 21.45
C TRP A 890 -0.92 -1.93 22.56
N GLY A 891 -0.60 -3.17 22.19
CA GLY A 891 -0.53 -4.29 23.13
C GLY A 891 -1.88 -4.98 23.33
N THR A 892 -2.38 -5.67 22.28
CA THR A 892 -3.63 -6.44 22.34
C THR A 892 -3.35 -7.94 22.16
N SER A 893 -3.89 -8.77 23.05
CA SER A 893 -3.93 -10.21 22.85
C SER A 893 -5.17 -10.61 22.06
N GLN A 894 -4.99 -11.49 21.08
CA GLN A 894 -6.08 -12.04 20.27
C GLN A 894 -5.83 -13.53 20.04
N TYR A 895 -6.91 -14.31 19.96
CA TYR A 895 -6.91 -15.66 19.43
C TYR A 895 -8.06 -15.83 18.46
N GLN A 896 -7.96 -16.86 17.64
CA GLN A 896 -9.01 -17.35 16.75
C GLN A 896 -8.97 -18.87 16.72
N ASP A 897 -10.10 -19.48 16.41
CA ASP A 897 -10.19 -20.91 16.13
C ASP A 897 -10.30 -21.14 14.62
N LEU A 898 -9.61 -22.17 14.15
CA LEU A 898 -9.61 -22.60 12.76
C LEU A 898 -10.66 -23.69 12.56
N LEU A 899 -11.43 -23.61 11.47
CA LEU A 899 -11.97 -24.80 10.81
C LEU A 899 -11.07 -25.15 9.62
N HIS A 900 -10.55 -26.37 9.61
CA HIS A 900 -9.63 -26.87 8.58
C HIS A 900 -10.25 -28.06 7.86
N LEU A 901 -10.42 -27.94 6.54
CA LEU A 901 -10.89 -28.99 5.64
C LEU A 901 -9.78 -29.36 4.65
N GLN A 902 -9.83 -30.57 4.10
CA GLN A 902 -8.83 -31.07 3.15
C GLN A 902 -9.49 -31.80 1.98
N LEU A 903 -8.82 -31.81 0.83
CA LEU A 903 -9.12 -32.65 -0.33
C LEU A 903 -7.82 -33.31 -0.79
N GLU A 904 -7.91 -34.55 -1.26
CA GLU A 904 -6.75 -35.30 -1.79
C GLU A 904 -6.44 -34.94 -3.25
N GLY A 905 -7.39 -34.32 -3.96
CA GLY A 905 -7.26 -33.94 -5.37
C GLY A 905 -8.36 -32.96 -5.80
N ASP A 906 -8.87 -33.13 -7.02
CA ASP A 906 -9.94 -32.31 -7.58
C ASP A 906 -11.24 -32.44 -6.77
N GLY A 907 -12.00 -31.35 -6.67
CA GLY A 907 -13.24 -31.35 -5.93
C GLY A 907 -13.72 -29.95 -5.58
N ALA A 908 -14.54 -29.87 -4.52
CA ALA A 908 -15.00 -28.59 -4.00
C ALA A 908 -15.08 -28.59 -2.47
N TYR A 909 -14.84 -27.42 -1.90
CA TYR A 909 -15.32 -27.07 -0.57
C TYR A 909 -16.61 -26.27 -0.75
N TYR A 910 -17.75 -26.80 -0.33
CA TYR A 910 -19.04 -26.13 -0.42
C TYR A 910 -19.60 -25.93 0.98
N VAL A 911 -19.59 -24.69 1.45
CA VAL A 911 -19.79 -24.34 2.86
C VAL A 911 -20.77 -23.18 3.02
N ALA A 912 -21.72 -23.30 3.94
CA ALA A 912 -22.52 -22.18 4.44
C ALA A 912 -21.95 -21.68 5.78
N LEU A 913 -21.88 -20.36 5.92
CA LEU A 913 -21.36 -19.62 7.07
C LEU A 913 -22.47 -18.70 7.59
N PHE A 914 -23.20 -19.16 8.60
CA PHE A 914 -24.41 -18.51 9.09
C PHE A 914 -24.19 -17.87 10.46
N PRO A 915 -24.01 -16.54 10.54
CA PRO A 915 -23.89 -15.84 11.80
C PRO A 915 -25.25 -15.71 12.49
N ARG A 916 -25.30 -15.91 13.80
CA ARG A 916 -26.51 -15.73 14.60
C ARG A 916 -26.20 -15.16 15.98
N LYS A 917 -27.21 -14.53 16.59
CA LYS A 917 -27.10 -14.04 17.97
C LYS A 917 -27.12 -15.24 18.94
N PRO A 918 -26.44 -15.17 20.10
CA PRO A 918 -26.57 -16.15 21.16
C PRO A 918 -28.04 -16.33 21.56
N GLY A 919 -28.45 -17.56 21.84
CA GLY A 919 -29.83 -17.89 22.24
C GLY A 919 -30.85 -17.95 21.11
N THR A 920 -30.53 -17.55 19.89
CA THR A 920 -31.40 -17.83 18.74
C THR A 920 -31.18 -19.26 18.25
N PRO A 921 -32.24 -20.03 17.91
CA PRO A 921 -32.09 -21.38 17.37
C PRO A 921 -31.17 -21.42 16.14
N ALA A 922 -30.28 -22.42 16.09
CA ALA A 922 -29.51 -22.68 14.88
C ALA A 922 -30.45 -23.09 13.74
N PRO A 923 -30.22 -22.62 12.50
CA PRO A 923 -31.02 -23.07 11.37
C PRO A 923 -30.80 -24.55 11.08
N GLU A 924 -31.75 -25.14 10.38
CA GLU A 924 -31.60 -26.45 9.78
C GLU A 924 -30.87 -26.33 8.44
N PHE A 925 -29.96 -27.27 8.20
CA PHE A 925 -29.22 -27.36 6.94
C PHE A 925 -29.43 -28.73 6.31
N GLU A 926 -29.60 -28.74 5.00
CA GLU A 926 -29.80 -29.97 4.23
C GLU A 926 -29.15 -29.79 2.85
N THR A 927 -28.48 -30.84 2.37
CA THR A 927 -28.06 -30.90 0.96
C THR A 927 -29.13 -31.59 0.13
N LEU A 928 -29.42 -31.05 -1.06
CA LEU A 928 -30.35 -31.65 -2.01
C LEU A 928 -29.65 -31.92 -3.35
N ASP A 929 -30.24 -32.82 -4.14
CA ASP A 929 -29.79 -33.20 -5.50
C ASP A 929 -28.28 -33.48 -5.59
N GLY A 930 -27.78 -34.39 -4.75
CA GLY A 930 -26.37 -34.77 -4.74
C GLY A 930 -25.43 -33.62 -4.36
N ASN A 931 -25.77 -32.88 -3.30
CA ASN A 931 -25.00 -31.74 -2.75
C ASN A 931 -24.90 -30.51 -3.65
N ARG A 932 -25.70 -30.42 -4.73
CA ARG A 932 -25.74 -29.23 -5.59
C ARG A 932 -26.45 -28.03 -4.96
N ILE A 933 -27.35 -28.31 -4.01
CA ILE A 933 -28.17 -27.30 -3.34
C ILE A 933 -27.89 -27.35 -1.84
N ILE A 934 -27.70 -26.19 -1.22
CA ILE A 934 -27.78 -26.04 0.23
C ILE A 934 -29.13 -25.42 0.56
N ARG A 935 -29.97 -26.16 1.28
CA ARG A 935 -31.20 -25.65 1.87
C ARG A 935 -30.91 -25.20 3.30
N VAL A 936 -31.35 -24.00 3.64
CA VAL A 936 -31.27 -23.43 4.99
C VAL A 936 -32.68 -23.05 5.43
N SER A 937 -33.15 -23.56 6.56
CA SER A 937 -34.49 -23.21 7.08
C SER A 937 -34.49 -22.88 8.56
N GLY A 938 -35.39 -21.98 8.95
CA GLY A 938 -35.60 -21.59 10.34
C GLY A 938 -36.90 -20.81 10.50
N THR A 939 -37.04 -20.10 11.62
CA THR A 939 -38.21 -19.24 11.89
C THR A 939 -38.37 -18.10 10.90
N PHE A 940 -37.29 -17.75 10.19
CA PHE A 940 -37.26 -16.71 9.17
C PHE A 940 -37.83 -17.16 7.82
N GLY A 941 -37.99 -18.47 7.59
CA GLY A 941 -38.40 -19.02 6.29
C GLY A 941 -37.41 -20.06 5.76
N THR A 942 -37.35 -20.21 4.43
CA THR A 942 -36.46 -21.18 3.77
C THR A 942 -35.69 -20.54 2.63
N ASP A 943 -34.38 -20.79 2.62
CA ASP A 943 -33.46 -20.40 1.55
C ASP A 943 -32.90 -21.63 0.84
N TYR A 944 -32.70 -21.50 -0.47
CA TYR A 944 -32.03 -22.49 -1.31
C TYR A 944 -30.90 -21.79 -2.06
N ALA A 945 -29.67 -22.24 -1.84
CA ALA A 945 -28.49 -21.69 -2.49
C ALA A 945 -27.93 -22.69 -3.51
N PHE A 946 -27.62 -22.17 -4.71
CA PHE A 946 -27.09 -22.92 -5.83
C PHE A 946 -25.75 -22.32 -6.25
N LEU A 947 -24.69 -23.12 -6.20
CA LEU A 947 -23.37 -22.75 -6.72
C LEU A 947 -22.78 -23.93 -7.48
N SER A 948 -22.38 -23.69 -8.73
CA SER A 948 -21.73 -24.66 -9.60
C SER A 948 -20.74 -23.98 -10.53
N THR A 949 -19.59 -24.62 -10.72
CA THR A 949 -18.50 -24.14 -11.59
C THR A 949 -18.87 -24.18 -13.07
N ARG A 950 -19.71 -25.15 -13.46
CA ARG A 950 -20.25 -25.31 -14.81
C ARG A 950 -21.77 -25.29 -14.74
N ARG A 951 -22.42 -24.94 -15.86
CA ARG A 951 -23.88 -24.99 -15.95
C ARG A 951 -24.36 -26.38 -15.51
N ALA A 952 -25.22 -26.41 -14.51
CA ALA A 952 -25.74 -27.64 -13.91
C ALA A 952 -27.25 -27.52 -13.74
N LYS A 953 -27.94 -28.64 -13.94
CA LYS A 953 -29.35 -28.79 -13.60
C LYS A 953 -29.48 -29.35 -12.20
N ALA A 954 -30.43 -28.83 -11.43
CA ALA A 954 -30.80 -29.37 -10.13
C ALA A 954 -32.31 -29.27 -9.92
N GLU A 955 -32.91 -30.33 -9.38
CA GLU A 955 -34.32 -30.39 -9.06
C GLU A 955 -34.54 -31.05 -7.69
N ALA A 956 -35.27 -30.38 -6.81
CA ALA A 956 -35.63 -30.94 -5.50
C ALA A 956 -36.78 -30.14 -4.87
N LYS A 957 -37.71 -30.82 -4.18
CA LYS A 957 -38.76 -30.17 -3.35
C LYS A 957 -39.53 -29.03 -4.07
N GLY A 958 -39.93 -29.24 -5.33
CA GLY A 958 -40.69 -28.24 -6.11
C GLY A 958 -39.84 -27.07 -6.63
N ILE A 959 -38.52 -27.23 -6.61
CA ILE A 959 -37.55 -26.28 -7.15
C ILE A 959 -36.87 -26.89 -8.35
N CYS A 960 -36.60 -26.05 -9.33
CA CYS A 960 -35.74 -26.37 -10.46
C CYS A 960 -34.71 -25.26 -10.67
N PHE A 961 -33.53 -25.64 -11.11
CA PHE A 961 -32.45 -24.74 -11.45
C PHE A 961 -31.69 -25.27 -12.65
N ASP A 962 -31.30 -24.38 -13.56
CA ASP A 962 -30.39 -24.65 -14.66
C ASP A 962 -29.46 -23.44 -14.87
N GLY A 963 -28.25 -23.51 -14.32
CA GLY A 963 -27.32 -22.38 -14.33
C GLY A 963 -26.03 -22.65 -13.56
N THR A 964 -25.33 -21.59 -13.17
CA THR A 964 -24.09 -21.66 -12.36
C THR A 964 -24.21 -21.07 -10.97
N ALA A 965 -25.06 -20.07 -10.75
CA ALA A 965 -25.27 -19.48 -9.44
C ALA A 965 -26.65 -18.83 -9.31
N ALA A 966 -27.35 -19.13 -8.22
CA ALA A 966 -28.69 -18.60 -7.94
C ALA A 966 -29.09 -18.79 -6.46
N SER A 967 -30.18 -18.15 -6.06
CA SER A 967 -30.85 -18.40 -4.80
C SER A 967 -32.36 -18.31 -4.91
N ILE A 968 -33.05 -19.01 -4.02
CA ILE A 968 -34.47 -18.80 -3.73
C ILE A 968 -34.57 -18.48 -2.25
N GLN A 969 -35.28 -17.42 -1.90
CA GLN A 969 -35.51 -17.03 -0.52
C GLN A 969 -37.00 -16.84 -0.31
N ASP A 970 -37.64 -17.81 0.36
CA ASP A 970 -39.03 -17.71 0.76
C ASP A 970 -39.10 -17.16 2.19
N ARG A 971 -39.60 -15.93 2.30
CA ARG A 971 -39.81 -15.20 3.55
C ARG A 971 -41.30 -14.90 3.66
N ALA A 972 -41.96 -15.47 4.67
CA ALA A 972 -43.38 -15.23 4.93
C ALA A 972 -44.33 -15.46 3.72
N GLY A 973 -43.97 -16.35 2.79
CA GLY A 973 -44.78 -16.62 1.59
C GLY A 973 -44.56 -15.65 0.43
N GLU A 974 -43.56 -14.76 0.52
CA GLU A 974 -43.12 -13.87 -0.56
C GLU A 974 -41.76 -14.33 -1.12
N PRO A 975 -41.73 -15.31 -2.04
CA PRO A 975 -40.49 -15.83 -2.57
C PRO A 975 -39.76 -14.82 -3.46
N ALA A 976 -38.45 -14.74 -3.28
CA ALA A 976 -37.52 -14.08 -4.18
C ALA A 976 -36.71 -15.13 -4.93
N LEU A 977 -36.87 -15.19 -6.26
CA LEU A 977 -36.11 -16.06 -7.15
C LEU A 977 -35.01 -15.22 -7.81
N THR A 978 -33.76 -15.50 -7.49
CA THR A 978 -32.62 -14.70 -7.98
C THR A 978 -31.65 -15.56 -8.77
N LEU A 979 -31.41 -15.17 -10.01
CA LEU A 979 -30.31 -15.65 -10.83
C LEU A 979 -29.10 -14.73 -10.65
N SER A 980 -27.94 -15.28 -10.31
CA SER A 980 -26.69 -14.53 -10.21
C SER A 980 -25.95 -14.41 -11.56
N ALA A 981 -26.30 -15.28 -12.51
CA ALA A 981 -25.76 -15.40 -13.84
C ALA A 981 -26.84 -15.96 -14.78
N ALA A 982 -26.56 -16.03 -16.08
CA ALA A 982 -27.49 -16.57 -17.07
C ALA A 982 -27.98 -17.98 -16.68
N GLY A 983 -29.29 -18.20 -16.76
CA GLY A 983 -29.89 -19.47 -16.38
C GLY A 983 -31.40 -19.42 -16.20
N ASN A 984 -31.95 -20.48 -15.62
CA ASN A 984 -33.35 -20.62 -15.27
C ASN A 984 -33.47 -21.06 -13.80
N ILE A 985 -34.47 -20.53 -13.10
CA ILE A 985 -34.82 -20.95 -11.74
C ILE A 985 -36.32 -20.95 -11.56
N GLY A 986 -36.85 -21.90 -10.79
CA GLY A 986 -38.27 -22.01 -10.51
C GLY A 986 -38.56 -22.49 -9.09
N TYR A 987 -39.69 -22.04 -8.56
CA TYR A 987 -40.20 -22.36 -7.22
C TYR A 987 -41.73 -22.41 -7.25
N GLY A 988 -42.29 -23.62 -7.13
CA GLY A 988 -43.75 -23.81 -7.23
C GLY A 988 -44.27 -23.38 -8.61
N ASP A 989 -45.23 -22.45 -8.63
CA ASP A 989 -45.85 -21.92 -9.86
C ASP A 989 -45.08 -20.75 -10.50
N TYR A 990 -43.94 -20.36 -9.93
CA TYR A 990 -43.15 -19.22 -10.39
C TYR A 990 -41.82 -19.68 -11.00
N ALA A 991 -41.44 -19.09 -12.13
CA ALA A 991 -40.11 -19.30 -12.70
C ALA A 991 -39.56 -18.04 -13.38
N LEU A 992 -38.24 -17.94 -13.41
CA LEU A 992 -37.49 -16.87 -14.05
C LEU A 992 -36.38 -17.47 -14.92
N ALA A 993 -36.36 -17.09 -16.19
CA ALA A 993 -35.27 -17.33 -17.11
C ALA A 993 -34.66 -15.99 -17.54
N ALA A 994 -33.35 -15.86 -17.44
CA ALA A 994 -32.65 -14.62 -17.79
C ALA A 994 -31.29 -14.88 -18.47
N PRO A 995 -30.86 -14.02 -19.40
CA PRO A 995 -29.54 -14.10 -20.04
C PRO A 995 -28.41 -13.57 -19.13
N GLY A 996 -28.73 -13.14 -17.91
CA GLY A 996 -27.80 -12.57 -16.94
C GLY A 996 -28.44 -12.55 -15.55
N ALA A 997 -27.84 -11.80 -14.62
CA ALA A 997 -28.35 -11.71 -13.26
C ALA A 997 -29.70 -10.96 -13.22
N ALA A 998 -30.68 -11.51 -12.51
CA ALA A 998 -32.00 -10.92 -12.33
C ALA A 998 -32.72 -11.52 -11.11
N THR A 999 -33.57 -10.74 -10.47
CA THR A 999 -34.42 -11.16 -9.34
C THR A 999 -35.88 -10.94 -9.70
N LEU A 1000 -36.69 -11.98 -9.48
CA LEU A 1000 -38.15 -11.89 -9.43
C LEU A 1000 -38.58 -11.98 -7.97
N ARG A 1001 -39.17 -10.91 -7.43
CA ARG A 1001 -39.88 -10.96 -6.14
C ARG A 1001 -41.36 -11.14 -6.38
N VAL A 1002 -41.95 -12.13 -5.72
CA VAL A 1002 -43.39 -12.37 -5.69
C VAL A 1002 -43.95 -11.67 -4.46
N LYS A 1003 -44.87 -10.72 -4.67
CA LYS A 1003 -45.68 -10.09 -3.61
C LYS A 1003 -47.13 -10.51 -3.76
N HIS A 1004 -47.97 -10.15 -2.80
CA HIS A 1004 -49.38 -10.56 -2.77
C HIS A 1004 -50.18 -10.24 -4.06
N ASP A 1005 -49.97 -9.06 -4.66
CA ASP A 1005 -50.73 -8.54 -5.82
C ASP A 1005 -49.85 -8.07 -6.99
N ALA A 1006 -48.54 -8.27 -6.89
CA ALA A 1006 -47.58 -7.81 -7.88
C ALA A 1006 -46.29 -8.64 -7.88
N PHE A 1007 -45.55 -8.53 -8.98
CA PHE A 1007 -44.18 -9.00 -9.10
C PHE A 1007 -43.24 -7.81 -9.23
N GLU A 1008 -42.07 -7.88 -8.61
CA GLU A 1008 -40.98 -6.93 -8.87
C GLU A 1008 -39.83 -7.66 -9.56
N LEU A 1009 -39.58 -7.27 -10.80
CA LEU A 1009 -38.41 -7.73 -11.55
C LEU A 1009 -37.29 -6.70 -11.38
N GLN A 1010 -36.11 -7.15 -10.98
CA GLN A 1010 -34.94 -6.30 -10.77
C GLN A 1010 -33.69 -6.84 -11.46
N LEU A 1011 -32.91 -5.95 -12.06
CA LEU A 1011 -31.68 -6.23 -12.77
C LEU A 1011 -30.54 -5.32 -12.27
N PRO A 1012 -29.26 -5.73 -12.42
CA PRO A 1012 -28.13 -4.88 -12.05
C PRO A 1012 -28.10 -3.57 -12.85
N SER A 1013 -27.51 -2.52 -12.27
CA SER A 1013 -27.42 -1.19 -12.90
C SER A 1013 -26.66 -1.16 -14.24
N ALA A 1014 -25.77 -2.12 -14.48
CA ALA A 1014 -24.97 -2.22 -15.71
C ALA A 1014 -25.45 -3.31 -16.68
N HIS A 1015 -26.70 -3.75 -16.60
CA HIS A 1015 -27.23 -4.78 -17.50
C HIS A 1015 -27.40 -4.27 -18.95
N ALA A 1016 -27.22 -5.14 -19.94
CA ALA A 1016 -27.60 -4.85 -21.32
C ALA A 1016 -29.12 -4.98 -21.50
N ARG A 1017 -29.69 -4.45 -22.59
CA ARG A 1017 -31.09 -4.74 -22.95
C ARG A 1017 -31.33 -6.25 -22.89
N SER A 1018 -32.30 -6.65 -22.07
CA SER A 1018 -32.50 -8.05 -21.67
C SER A 1018 -33.89 -8.54 -22.07
N LEU A 1019 -33.95 -9.80 -22.50
CA LEU A 1019 -35.17 -10.54 -22.78
C LEU A 1019 -35.28 -11.64 -21.72
N LEU A 1020 -36.30 -11.58 -20.87
CA LEU A 1020 -36.51 -12.50 -19.75
C LEU A 1020 -37.81 -13.27 -19.95
N ILE A 1021 -37.86 -14.52 -19.50
CA ILE A 1021 -39.10 -15.30 -19.46
C ILE A 1021 -39.53 -15.41 -18.00
N LEU A 1022 -40.77 -15.00 -17.73
CA LEU A 1022 -41.43 -15.11 -16.44
C LEU A 1022 -42.54 -16.15 -16.56
N GLU A 1023 -42.51 -17.17 -15.71
CA GLU A 1023 -43.67 -18.03 -15.47
C GLU A 1023 -44.35 -17.60 -14.17
N ALA A 1024 -45.64 -17.27 -14.25
CA ALA A 1024 -46.47 -16.92 -13.11
C ALA A 1024 -47.96 -17.12 -13.44
N PRO A 1025 -48.79 -17.50 -12.45
CA PRO A 1025 -50.23 -17.63 -12.65
C PRO A 1025 -50.91 -16.27 -12.82
N GLY A 1026 -52.06 -16.25 -13.49
CA GLY A 1026 -52.90 -15.06 -13.62
C GLY A 1026 -52.58 -14.15 -14.81
N ALA A 1027 -53.31 -13.04 -14.92
CA ALA A 1027 -53.12 -12.06 -15.99
C ALA A 1027 -52.17 -10.95 -15.52
N LEU A 1028 -51.01 -10.84 -16.17
CA LEU A 1028 -49.99 -9.85 -15.84
C LEU A 1028 -50.17 -8.57 -16.66
N ARG A 1029 -49.92 -7.41 -16.04
CA ARG A 1029 -49.91 -6.10 -16.71
C ARG A 1029 -48.79 -5.22 -16.18
N LEU A 1030 -48.30 -4.33 -17.02
CA LEU A 1030 -47.43 -3.24 -16.62
C LEU A 1030 -48.29 -2.02 -16.27
N PRO A 1031 -48.42 -1.64 -14.98
CA PRO A 1031 -49.16 -0.43 -14.60
C PRO A 1031 -48.47 0.83 -15.13
N GLU A 1032 -47.14 0.83 -15.18
CA GLU A 1032 -46.32 1.82 -15.86
C GLU A 1032 -45.37 1.07 -16.81
N SER A 1033 -45.34 1.48 -18.09
CA SER A 1033 -44.41 0.94 -19.09
C SER A 1033 -43.33 1.97 -19.41
N PRO A 1034 -42.13 1.87 -18.79
CA PRO A 1034 -40.99 2.67 -19.22
C PRO A 1034 -40.72 2.47 -20.71
N SER A 1035 -40.34 3.54 -21.41
CA SER A 1035 -40.06 3.49 -22.85
C SER A 1035 -39.09 2.35 -23.20
N GLY A 1036 -39.49 1.49 -24.15
CA GLY A 1036 -38.69 0.32 -24.58
C GLY A 1036 -38.89 -0.95 -23.74
N THR A 1037 -39.88 -0.96 -22.84
CA THR A 1037 -40.31 -2.13 -22.07
C THR A 1037 -41.54 -2.78 -22.69
N ASP A 1038 -41.48 -4.08 -22.96
CA ASP A 1038 -42.59 -4.86 -23.52
C ASP A 1038 -42.92 -6.06 -22.62
N LEU A 1039 -44.20 -6.37 -22.47
CA LEU A 1039 -44.70 -7.57 -21.78
C LEU A 1039 -45.60 -8.34 -22.75
N ILE A 1040 -45.10 -9.47 -23.26
CA ILE A 1040 -45.77 -10.29 -24.28
C ILE A 1040 -46.15 -11.63 -23.67
N ARG A 1041 -47.43 -11.98 -23.71
CA ARG A 1041 -47.90 -13.29 -23.27
C ARG A 1041 -47.48 -14.38 -24.27
N LEU A 1042 -46.72 -15.37 -23.83
CA LEU A 1042 -46.30 -16.51 -24.64
C LEU A 1042 -47.27 -17.70 -24.50
N SER A 1043 -47.78 -17.93 -23.28
CA SER A 1043 -48.75 -19.00 -22.98
C SER A 1043 -49.68 -18.59 -21.82
N SER A 1044 -50.51 -19.51 -21.30
CA SER A 1044 -51.41 -19.23 -20.19
C SER A 1044 -50.68 -18.63 -18.97
N ASN A 1045 -49.48 -19.14 -18.65
CA ASN A 1045 -48.71 -18.73 -17.48
C ASN A 1045 -47.30 -18.21 -17.82
N SER A 1046 -46.91 -18.14 -19.10
CA SER A 1046 -45.56 -17.71 -19.53
C SER A 1046 -45.59 -16.38 -20.25
N TRP A 1047 -44.64 -15.50 -19.92
CA TRP A 1047 -44.56 -14.12 -20.40
C TRP A 1047 -43.12 -13.77 -20.77
N LEU A 1048 -42.94 -13.14 -21.93
CA LEU A 1048 -41.68 -12.53 -22.35
C LEU A 1048 -41.66 -11.07 -21.89
N VAL A 1049 -40.62 -10.70 -21.15
CA VAL A 1049 -40.39 -9.34 -20.67
C VAL A 1049 -39.15 -8.77 -21.36
N THR A 1050 -39.31 -7.66 -22.07
CA THR A 1050 -38.19 -6.88 -22.60
C THR A 1050 -37.88 -5.76 -21.62
N VAL A 1051 -36.64 -5.70 -21.11
CA VAL A 1051 -36.18 -4.63 -20.22
C VAL A 1051 -35.03 -3.86 -20.89
N PRO A 1052 -35.16 -2.54 -21.09
CA PRO A 1052 -34.09 -1.72 -21.65
C PRO A 1052 -33.00 -1.42 -20.59
N GLN A 1053 -31.77 -1.18 -21.04
CA GLN A 1053 -30.57 -1.01 -20.18
C GLN A 1053 -30.71 0.06 -19.08
N ASN A 1054 -31.55 1.08 -19.28
CA ASN A 1054 -31.77 2.16 -18.31
C ASN A 1054 -32.82 1.83 -17.23
N VAL A 1055 -33.45 0.66 -17.27
CA VAL A 1055 -34.50 0.25 -16.31
C VAL A 1055 -33.99 -0.89 -15.45
N THR A 1056 -33.72 -0.62 -14.19
CA THR A 1056 -33.18 -1.62 -13.23
C THR A 1056 -34.26 -2.29 -12.38
N LYS A 1057 -35.47 -1.73 -12.38
CA LYS A 1057 -36.62 -2.23 -11.61
C LYS A 1057 -37.90 -2.06 -12.41
N LEU A 1058 -38.73 -3.10 -12.43
CA LEU A 1058 -40.03 -3.13 -13.07
C LEU A 1058 -41.05 -3.76 -12.15
N THR A 1059 -42.20 -3.10 -11.96
CA THR A 1059 -43.33 -3.65 -11.20
C THR A 1059 -44.37 -4.17 -12.19
N ILE A 1060 -44.81 -5.41 -11.99
CA ILE A 1060 -45.79 -6.11 -12.85
C ILE A 1060 -46.98 -6.46 -11.96
N SER A 1061 -48.16 -5.90 -12.24
CA SER A 1061 -49.36 -6.18 -11.44
C SER A 1061 -49.99 -7.51 -11.83
N GLN A 1062 -50.45 -8.26 -10.83
CA GLN A 1062 -51.18 -9.50 -11.02
C GLN A 1062 -52.67 -9.24 -10.79
N HIS A 1063 -53.50 -9.42 -11.82
CA HIS A 1063 -54.95 -9.41 -11.63
C HIS A 1063 -55.46 -10.84 -11.41
N PRO A 1064 -56.37 -11.04 -10.42
CA PRO A 1064 -57.09 -12.30 -10.32
C PRO A 1064 -57.82 -12.53 -11.64
N SER A 1065 -57.60 -13.68 -12.25
CA SER A 1065 -58.32 -14.06 -13.45
C SER A 1065 -59.81 -14.13 -13.10
N ASN A 1066 -60.59 -13.18 -13.61
CA ASN A 1066 -62.04 -13.30 -13.58
C ASN A 1066 -62.40 -14.59 -14.33
N PRO A 1067 -63.18 -15.54 -13.76
CA PRO A 1067 -63.55 -16.74 -14.48
C PRO A 1067 -64.32 -16.33 -15.73
N LEU A 1068 -63.68 -16.46 -16.90
CA LEU A 1068 -64.34 -16.27 -18.17
C LEU A 1068 -65.54 -17.23 -18.23
N THR A 1069 -66.71 -16.63 -18.42
CA THR A 1069 -67.94 -17.30 -18.83
C THR A 1069 -67.65 -18.35 -19.90
N LYS A 1070 -68.11 -19.57 -19.63
CA LYS A 1070 -68.08 -20.71 -20.54
C LYS A 1070 -68.60 -20.32 -21.93
N THR A 1071 -67.78 -20.49 -22.95
CA THR A 1071 -68.23 -20.90 -24.27
C THR A 1071 -67.49 -22.17 -24.67
N SER A 1072 -68.29 -23.15 -25.09
CA SER A 1072 -67.98 -24.54 -25.35
C SER A 1072 -66.92 -24.78 -26.41
N ALA A 1073 -65.98 -25.68 -26.13
CA ALA A 1073 -65.50 -26.66 -27.10
C ALA A 1073 -64.91 -27.88 -26.37
N THR A 1074 -65.44 -29.05 -26.70
CA THR A 1074 -65.09 -30.39 -26.23
C THR A 1074 -63.67 -30.80 -26.64
N GLY A 1075 -62.92 -31.42 -25.71
CA GLY A 1075 -61.67 -32.12 -26.02
C GLY A 1075 -61.08 -32.76 -24.75
N ALA A 1076 -60.73 -34.04 -24.83
CA ALA A 1076 -60.44 -34.94 -23.72
C ALA A 1076 -59.25 -34.54 -22.83
N VAL A 1077 -59.36 -34.90 -21.55
CA VAL A 1077 -58.34 -34.81 -20.51
C VAL A 1077 -57.21 -35.83 -20.76
N PRO A 1078 -55.94 -35.42 -20.62
CA PRO A 1078 -54.94 -36.28 -20.00
C PRO A 1078 -54.40 -35.65 -18.71
N ALA A 1079 -53.93 -36.53 -17.83
CA ALA A 1079 -53.47 -36.25 -16.48
C ALA A 1079 -52.40 -35.15 -16.36
N LEU A 1080 -52.44 -34.44 -15.23
CA LEU A 1080 -51.43 -33.48 -14.76
C LEU A 1080 -50.00 -34.03 -14.88
N PRO A 1081 -49.05 -33.33 -15.52
CA PRO A 1081 -47.63 -33.61 -15.40
C PRO A 1081 -46.95 -32.70 -14.36
N ALA A 1082 -45.86 -33.22 -13.81
CA ALA A 1082 -44.92 -32.53 -12.94
C ALA A 1082 -44.31 -31.26 -13.58
N CYS A 1083 -43.88 -30.33 -12.73
CA CYS A 1083 -43.08 -29.12 -13.02
C CYS A 1083 -42.28 -29.21 -14.35
N THR A 1084 -42.74 -28.51 -15.39
CA THR A 1084 -42.19 -28.55 -16.75
C THR A 1084 -41.01 -27.60 -17.00
N CYS A 1085 -40.36 -27.07 -15.96
CA CYS A 1085 -39.35 -26.01 -16.11
C CYS A 1085 -38.06 -26.43 -16.83
N CYS A 1086 -37.83 -27.72 -17.10
CA CYS A 1086 -36.57 -28.22 -17.66
C CYS A 1086 -36.60 -28.67 -19.13
N THR A 1087 -37.73 -28.55 -19.85
CA THR A 1087 -37.79 -28.85 -21.29
C THR A 1087 -37.52 -27.62 -22.17
N ASN A 1088 -36.30 -27.56 -22.73
CA ASN A 1088 -35.86 -26.76 -23.90
C ASN A 1088 -36.56 -25.40 -24.14
N LEU A 1089 -36.20 -24.38 -23.35
CA LEU A 1089 -36.69 -22.99 -23.52
C LEU A 1089 -35.65 -22.00 -24.07
N VAL A 1090 -34.56 -22.47 -24.72
CA VAL A 1090 -33.65 -21.56 -25.45
C VAL A 1090 -33.32 -22.11 -26.84
N PRO A 1091 -33.78 -21.49 -27.94
CA PRO A 1091 -33.13 -21.63 -29.23
C PRO A 1091 -31.75 -20.95 -29.14
N THR A 1092 -30.71 -21.67 -29.56
CA THR A 1092 -29.33 -21.21 -29.67
C THR A 1092 -29.25 -19.87 -30.42
N LEU A 1093 -29.08 -18.77 -29.70
CA LEU A 1093 -28.72 -17.46 -30.30
C LEU A 1093 -27.21 -17.46 -30.57
N HIS A 1094 -26.84 -17.87 -31.77
CA HIS A 1094 -25.47 -17.70 -32.27
C HIS A 1094 -25.16 -16.22 -32.50
N ARG A 1095 -23.97 -15.80 -32.03
CA ARG A 1095 -23.28 -14.56 -32.40
C ARG A 1095 -23.18 -14.47 -33.92
N THR A 1096 -23.94 -13.58 -34.55
CA THR A 1096 -23.68 -13.16 -35.93
C THR A 1096 -22.55 -12.16 -35.94
N ASP A 1097 -21.47 -12.55 -36.62
CA ASP A 1097 -20.28 -11.80 -36.95
C ASP A 1097 -20.64 -10.56 -37.79
N HIS A 1098 -20.47 -9.35 -37.25
CA HIS A 1098 -20.58 -8.11 -38.02
C HIS A 1098 -19.20 -7.71 -38.56
N ARG A 1099 -18.80 -8.37 -39.66
CA ARG A 1099 -18.02 -7.72 -40.72
C ARG A 1099 -18.98 -7.34 -41.84
N ARG A 1100 -19.37 -6.07 -41.93
CA ARG A 1100 -19.41 -5.25 -43.16
C ARG A 1100 -20.08 -3.89 -42.94
N ARG A 1101 -19.27 -2.88 -43.24
CA ARG A 1101 -19.49 -1.43 -43.42
C ARG A 1101 -19.69 -0.58 -42.17
#